data_AF-S7Q370-F1
#
_entry.id   AF-S7Q370-F1
#
_cell.length_a   1.000
_cell.length_b   1.000
_cell.length_c   1.000
_cell.angle_alpha   90.00
_cell.angle_beta   90.00
_cell.angle_gamma   90.00
#
_symmetry.space_group_name_H-M   'P 1'
#
loop_
_entity.id
_entity.type
_entity.pdbx_description
1 polymer ?
#
loop_
_entity_poly.entity_id
_entity_poly.type
_entity_poly.pdbx_seq_one_letter_code
_entity_poly.pdbx_strand_id
1 'polypeptide(L)'
;MAADIPLFTLNDGTKIPSVGMGCFMGEIGGGQRVYQMCMNALKCGYRHFDTAFGYGNEEWVGRAIRESGIPREEVYLTTKLPNHHHHKVRESFEESLAALNCGYIDLYLMHWPQAVAEHDVDWPNFRLTGKAVAPNEHPTFIDTYKEMEKLLEAGKVKSIGVSNFSIKTLNELLPHCKFVPATNQVELHPCLPQHELKTFCESKGILLTAYSPLGRPMTDGTPPIFFRHETILSVAEKKNATPAQVVVSWGVQRGTVVVPKSENVERMKQNITLVKLLDEDMDAINNLHKQPGMHRSLLAYHNIDPGNMMGWTYADMGWDNMKPGGIISPVNCRPIACHDKRFPFLVFHLQTRLPPFSAKDIKMQNQSLEEMMLRAGAMGIAASWDKGQGRPLEMLIKTKGSVKGVEAQRLRTYATSQSMEPNRDLDPYGQALFMGDLDKVKADFEKRVARHKAKDRTEDKARMAALDELYAMHWGPTKVPIYDLLLLATLILPGLRLRHLAVAGWLVYEAKVPVDGTDLTGTTTLAHCISTKPAFDPEFAQLLYDAGADINHQNRYGDVAANEICTVWDRRNVPRAAEALTWFLSHGGNVDIKENEGLTCGRQLLTTATKKWRVGTLTKIVEEEDERRKRRNQSQADPSSSNWLSSNPAALSASTLLCDIFLFVFVAAEEMDSLTIVTFSTSSSTEETSMTYPPMDEESAGTGGFSYCVIA
;
A
#
# COMPACT_ATOMS: atom_id res chain seq x y z
N MET A 1 36.44 24.95 6.28
CA MET A 1 36.82 24.48 7.62
C MET A 1 35.85 23.41 8.06
N ALA A 2 36.31 22.40 8.79
CA ALA A 2 35.41 21.44 9.43
C ALA A 2 34.54 22.16 10.49
N ALA A 3 33.33 21.64 10.73
CA ALA A 3 32.48 22.14 11.80
C ALA A 3 33.03 21.73 13.17
N ASP A 4 32.86 22.59 14.17
CA ASP A 4 33.23 22.30 15.56
C ASP A 4 32.15 21.42 16.22
N ILE A 5 32.32 20.11 16.10
CA ILE A 5 31.43 19.10 16.68
C ILE A 5 32.26 18.05 17.45
N PRO A 6 31.68 17.42 18.49
CA PRO A 6 32.36 16.36 19.22
C PRO A 6 32.81 15.21 18.32
N LEU A 7 33.95 14.62 18.67
CA LEU A 7 34.38 13.33 18.14
C LEU A 7 34.12 12.26 19.20
N PHE A 8 33.45 11.18 18.82
CA PHE A 8 33.35 9.99 19.65
C PHE A 8 34.47 9.00 19.33
N THR A 9 34.72 8.08 20.26
CA THR A 9 35.77 7.07 20.12
C THR A 9 35.11 5.71 20.05
N LEU A 10 35.43 4.96 19.00
CA LEU A 10 35.01 3.57 18.83
C LEU A 10 35.84 2.65 19.74
N ASN A 11 35.41 1.41 19.92
CA ASN A 11 36.12 0.42 20.73
C ASN A 11 37.50 0.03 20.18
N ASP A 12 37.77 0.30 18.90
CA ASP A 12 39.08 0.14 18.24
C ASP A 12 39.97 1.39 18.34
N GLY A 13 39.51 2.45 19.01
CA GLY A 13 40.22 3.71 19.18
C GLY A 13 40.01 4.73 18.06
N THR A 14 39.37 4.34 16.95
CA THR A 14 39.05 5.24 15.83
C THR A 14 38.13 6.36 16.28
N LYS A 15 38.37 7.57 15.76
CA LYS A 15 37.52 8.73 16.03
C LYS A 15 36.45 8.88 14.94
N ILE A 16 35.21 9.11 15.36
CA ILE A 16 34.07 9.34 14.47
C ILE A 16 33.42 10.69 14.81
N PRO A 17 33.12 11.56 13.82
CA PRO A 17 32.34 12.78 14.05
C PRO A 17 30.95 12.46 14.60
N SER A 18 30.49 13.21 15.61
CA SER A 18 29.20 12.94 16.25
C SER A 18 28.00 13.23 15.34
N VAL A 19 28.19 14.01 14.27
CA VAL A 19 27.17 14.32 13.25
C VAL A 19 27.71 13.98 11.87
N GLY A 20 26.97 13.15 11.14
CA GLY A 20 27.25 12.81 9.75
C GLY A 20 26.11 13.20 8.80
N MET A 21 26.40 13.21 7.50
CA MET A 21 25.41 13.41 6.44
C MET A 21 24.89 12.03 6.00
N GLY A 22 23.60 11.78 6.21
CA GLY A 22 22.93 10.61 5.64
C GLY A 22 22.74 10.78 4.13
N CYS A 23 23.26 9.86 3.33
CA CYS A 23 23.28 9.98 1.87
C CYS A 23 22.10 9.34 1.13
N PHE A 24 21.13 8.75 1.83
CA PHE A 24 19.93 8.20 1.19
C PHE A 24 18.96 9.31 0.75
N MET A 25 18.62 9.36 -0.54
CA MET A 25 17.83 10.46 -1.10
C MET A 25 16.31 10.34 -0.88
N GLY A 26 15.84 9.19 -0.41
CA GLY A 26 14.43 8.81 -0.46
C GLY A 26 14.10 7.89 -1.63
N GLU A 27 15.01 7.82 -2.59
CA GLU A 27 14.97 6.95 -3.77
C GLU A 27 16.36 6.32 -3.98
N ILE A 28 16.41 5.21 -4.72
CA ILE A 28 17.66 4.55 -5.09
C ILE A 28 18.38 5.38 -6.15
N GLY A 29 19.68 5.51 -5.98
CA GLY A 29 20.50 6.44 -6.76
C GLY A 29 20.29 7.87 -6.29
N GLY A 30 19.79 8.70 -7.19
CA GLY A 30 19.68 10.16 -7.01
C GLY A 30 20.69 10.96 -7.82
N GLY A 31 21.62 10.30 -8.52
CA GLY A 31 22.45 10.91 -9.55
C GLY A 31 23.23 12.14 -9.05
N GLN A 32 23.25 13.17 -9.91
CA GLN A 32 23.90 14.45 -9.64
C GLN A 32 23.40 15.14 -8.35
N ARG A 33 22.17 14.87 -7.89
CA ARG A 33 21.64 15.46 -6.64
C ARG A 33 22.42 15.00 -5.42
N VAL A 34 22.83 13.73 -5.39
CA VAL A 34 23.66 13.17 -4.30
C VAL A 34 25.02 13.85 -4.27
N TYR A 35 25.66 14.00 -5.43
CA TYR A 35 26.93 14.72 -5.55
C TYR A 35 26.79 16.16 -5.02
N GLN A 36 25.74 16.88 -5.43
CA GLN A 36 25.57 18.27 -5.03
C GLN A 36 25.26 18.42 -3.54
N MET A 37 24.44 17.51 -2.99
CA MET A 37 24.18 17.42 -1.55
C MET A 37 25.49 17.19 -0.77
N CYS A 38 26.33 16.25 -1.21
CA CYS A 38 27.59 15.94 -0.54
C CYS A 38 28.58 17.11 -0.63
N MET A 39 28.71 17.75 -1.80
CA MET A 39 29.54 18.95 -1.97
C MET A 39 29.09 20.10 -1.06
N ASN A 40 27.78 20.31 -0.94
CA ASN A 40 27.23 21.32 -0.04
C ASN A 40 27.48 20.99 1.43
N ALA A 41 27.33 19.71 1.82
CA ALA A 41 27.64 19.26 3.18
C ALA A 41 29.12 19.47 3.52
N LEU A 42 30.05 19.12 2.61
CA LEU A 42 31.49 19.35 2.76
C LEU A 42 31.81 20.84 2.95
N LYS A 43 31.17 21.72 2.17
CA LYS A 43 31.27 23.18 2.30
C LYS A 43 30.72 23.70 3.64
N CYS A 44 29.67 23.08 4.17
CA CYS A 44 29.12 23.40 5.49
C CYS A 44 29.98 22.88 6.65
N GLY A 45 31.03 22.10 6.38
CA GLY A 45 31.94 21.58 7.40
C GLY A 45 31.69 20.15 7.83
N TYR A 46 30.78 19.42 7.18
CA TYR A 46 30.61 17.98 7.44
C TYR A 46 31.89 17.22 7.09
N ARG A 47 32.19 16.22 7.91
CA ARG A 47 33.28 15.28 7.68
C ARG A 47 32.86 13.83 7.75
N HIS A 48 31.67 13.49 8.24
CA HIS A 48 31.16 12.13 8.21
C HIS A 48 30.07 11.98 7.14
N PHE A 49 30.22 11.00 6.25
CA PHE A 49 29.26 10.64 5.20
C PHE A 49 28.83 9.18 5.36
N ASP A 50 27.52 8.97 5.47
CA ASP A 50 26.91 7.66 5.63
C ASP A 50 26.13 7.28 4.37
N THR A 51 26.67 6.33 3.61
CA THR A 51 26.02 5.73 2.45
C THR A 51 25.84 4.23 2.63
N ALA A 52 25.40 3.51 1.60
CA ALA A 52 25.29 2.07 1.54
C ALA A 52 25.32 1.63 0.07
N PHE A 53 25.79 0.40 -0.18
CA PHE A 53 25.56 -0.28 -1.46
C PHE A 53 24.07 -0.22 -1.83
N GLY A 54 23.24 -0.45 -0.80
CA GLY A 54 21.78 -0.36 -0.81
C GLY A 54 21.18 0.92 -1.39
N TYR A 55 21.94 2.02 -1.41
CA TYR A 55 21.44 3.32 -1.85
C TYR A 55 21.72 3.57 -3.33
N GLY A 56 22.53 2.75 -4.00
CA GLY A 56 22.87 2.89 -5.41
C GLY A 56 23.57 4.20 -5.74
N ASN A 57 24.23 4.85 -4.78
CA ASN A 57 24.78 6.19 -4.94
C ASN A 57 26.23 6.38 -4.45
N GLU A 58 26.91 5.28 -4.14
CA GLU A 58 28.31 5.28 -3.69
C GLU A 58 29.23 6.03 -4.65
N GLU A 59 29.07 5.85 -5.97
CA GLU A 59 29.85 6.57 -6.98
C GLU A 59 29.75 8.09 -6.84
N TRP A 60 28.54 8.61 -6.60
CA TRP A 60 28.29 10.05 -6.47
C TRP A 60 28.84 10.63 -5.17
N VAL A 61 28.74 9.88 -4.06
CA VAL A 61 29.32 10.26 -2.76
C VAL A 61 30.85 10.30 -2.88
N GLY A 62 31.44 9.23 -3.43
CA GLY A 62 32.88 9.12 -3.62
C GLY A 62 33.45 10.21 -4.54
N ARG A 63 32.74 10.50 -5.64
CA ARG A 63 33.08 11.60 -6.55
C ARG A 63 33.08 12.95 -5.85
N ALA A 64 32.05 13.26 -5.05
CA ALA A 64 31.99 14.52 -4.30
C ALA A 64 33.16 14.64 -3.31
N ILE A 65 33.53 13.57 -2.60
CA ILE A 65 34.67 13.57 -1.68
C ILE A 65 35.96 13.87 -2.43
N ARG A 66 36.25 13.16 -3.54
CA ARG A 66 37.47 13.38 -4.34
C ARG A 66 37.56 14.79 -4.92
N GLU A 67 36.47 15.30 -5.47
CA GLU A 67 36.43 16.61 -6.14
C GLU A 67 36.32 17.79 -5.15
N SER A 68 36.12 17.53 -3.86
CA SER A 68 35.99 18.59 -2.84
C SER A 68 37.28 19.34 -2.53
N GLY A 69 38.44 18.74 -2.84
CA GLY A 69 39.75 19.25 -2.45
C GLY A 69 40.07 19.09 -0.96
N ILE A 70 39.22 18.44 -0.17
CA ILE A 70 39.49 18.11 1.24
C ILE A 70 40.33 16.82 1.30
N PRO A 71 41.41 16.78 2.10
CA PRO A 71 42.21 15.56 2.29
C PRO A 71 41.33 14.38 2.72
N ARG A 72 41.58 13.19 2.15
CA ARG A 72 40.75 12.00 2.38
C ARG A 72 40.73 11.61 3.87
N GLU A 73 41.84 11.79 4.57
CA GLU A 73 42.02 11.52 5.99
C GLU A 73 41.21 12.43 6.91
N GLU A 74 40.71 13.56 6.42
CA GLU A 74 39.76 14.40 7.18
C GLU A 74 38.32 13.89 7.10
N VAL A 75 38.00 13.06 6.10
CA VAL A 75 36.64 12.57 5.85
C VAL A 75 36.47 11.18 6.47
N TYR A 76 35.38 10.98 7.19
CA TYR A 76 34.93 9.69 7.71
C TYR A 76 33.84 9.13 6.80
N LEU A 77 34.09 8.01 6.14
CA LEU A 77 33.19 7.42 5.15
C LEU A 77 32.65 6.07 5.63
N THR A 78 31.32 5.98 5.76
CA THR A 78 30.60 4.76 6.12
C THR A 78 29.84 4.21 4.92
N THR A 79 29.95 2.90 4.67
CA THR A 79 29.06 2.17 3.76
C THR A 79 28.67 0.80 4.32
N LYS A 80 27.80 0.07 3.64
CA LYS A 80 27.10 -1.10 4.19
C LYS A 80 26.95 -2.24 3.19
N LEU A 81 27.20 -3.45 3.68
CA LEU A 81 26.93 -4.73 3.01
C LEU A 81 25.41 -4.94 2.89
N PRO A 82 24.86 -5.15 1.68
CA PRO A 82 23.43 -5.41 1.49
C PRO A 82 23.06 -6.86 1.82
N ASN A 83 21.78 -7.09 2.17
CA ASN A 83 21.26 -8.39 2.58
C ASN A 83 21.54 -9.54 1.60
N HIS A 84 21.49 -9.27 0.29
CA HIS A 84 21.70 -10.29 -0.75
C HIS A 84 23.17 -10.67 -0.95
N HIS A 85 24.11 -9.97 -0.32
CA HIS A 85 25.55 -10.21 -0.45
C HIS A 85 26.16 -10.87 0.81
N HIS A 86 25.34 -11.34 1.75
CA HIS A 86 25.82 -12.01 2.96
C HIS A 86 26.72 -13.23 2.68
N HIS A 87 26.57 -13.87 1.51
CA HIS A 87 27.38 -15.01 1.08
C HIS A 87 28.69 -14.62 0.33
N LYS A 88 28.87 -13.34 -0.02
CA LYS A 88 29.99 -12.82 -0.84
C LYS A 88 30.53 -11.49 -0.31
N VAL A 89 30.86 -11.49 0.99
CA VAL A 89 31.22 -10.27 1.74
C VAL A 89 32.41 -9.53 1.15
N ARG A 90 33.46 -10.27 0.73
CA ARG A 90 34.68 -9.68 0.19
C ARG A 90 34.43 -9.01 -1.16
N GLU A 91 33.74 -9.70 -2.05
CA GLU A 91 33.38 -9.21 -3.37
C GLU A 91 32.53 -7.95 -3.25
N SER A 92 31.49 -7.97 -2.40
CA SER A 92 30.66 -6.80 -2.17
C SER A 92 31.41 -5.62 -1.56
N PHE A 93 32.39 -5.88 -0.69
CA PHE A 93 33.24 -4.83 -0.16
C PHE A 93 34.13 -4.21 -1.24
N GLU A 94 34.73 -5.04 -2.11
CA GLU A 94 35.56 -4.60 -3.23
C GLU A 94 34.73 -3.80 -4.25
N GLU A 95 33.48 -4.18 -4.50
CA GLU A 95 32.53 -3.41 -5.32
C GLU A 95 32.25 -2.01 -4.73
N SER A 96 31.90 -1.92 -3.44
CA SER A 96 31.69 -0.64 -2.77
C SER A 96 32.97 0.22 -2.74
N LEU A 97 34.13 -0.40 -2.47
CA LEU A 97 35.42 0.30 -2.48
C LEU A 97 35.75 0.87 -3.86
N ALA A 98 35.46 0.13 -4.92
CA ALA A 98 35.65 0.55 -6.31
C ALA A 98 34.65 1.65 -6.71
N ALA A 99 33.38 1.53 -6.34
CA ALA A 99 32.37 2.54 -6.60
C ALA A 99 32.69 3.86 -5.90
N LEU A 100 33.01 3.80 -4.60
CA LEU A 100 33.42 4.98 -3.83
C LEU A 100 34.73 5.55 -4.35
N ASN A 101 35.70 4.71 -4.74
CA ASN A 101 37.03 5.11 -5.22
C ASN A 101 37.67 6.20 -4.32
N CYS A 102 37.71 5.94 -3.01
CA CYS A 102 38.28 6.84 -2.00
C CYS A 102 39.48 6.22 -1.27
N GLY A 103 40.09 5.16 -1.83
CA GLY A 103 41.29 4.49 -1.32
C GLY A 103 41.06 3.51 -0.17
N TYR A 104 40.20 3.85 0.79
CA TYR A 104 39.76 3.03 1.92
C TYR A 104 38.37 3.44 2.42
N ILE A 105 37.75 2.60 3.25
CA ILE A 105 36.47 2.85 3.94
C ILE A 105 36.73 2.97 5.45
N ASP A 106 36.18 3.98 6.13
CA ASP A 106 36.40 4.16 7.57
C ASP A 106 35.56 3.17 8.39
N LEU A 107 34.30 2.94 7.98
CA LEU A 107 33.38 2.04 8.65
C LEU A 107 32.57 1.23 7.64
N TYR A 108 32.62 -0.10 7.74
CA TYR A 108 31.80 -1.00 6.93
C TYR A 108 30.80 -1.76 7.81
N LEU A 109 29.50 -1.63 7.50
CA LEU A 109 28.43 -2.19 8.33
C LEU A 109 27.72 -3.35 7.64
N MET A 110 27.30 -4.36 8.41
CA MET A 110 26.23 -5.24 7.98
C MET A 110 24.92 -4.46 8.05
N HIS A 111 24.24 -4.22 6.92
CA HIS A 111 23.09 -3.30 6.89
C HIS A 111 21.88 -3.83 7.69
N TRP A 112 21.70 -5.15 7.71
CA TRP A 112 20.61 -5.86 8.37
C TRP A 112 21.07 -7.29 8.71
N PRO A 113 20.58 -7.93 9.79
CA PRO A 113 20.96 -9.32 10.12
C PRO A 113 20.44 -10.37 9.12
N GLN A 114 19.38 -10.07 8.36
CA GLN A 114 18.75 -11.03 7.45
C GLN A 114 19.52 -11.18 6.14
N ALA A 115 19.97 -12.40 5.84
CA ALA A 115 20.43 -12.74 4.50
C ALA A 115 19.25 -12.97 3.54
N VAL A 116 19.46 -12.70 2.26
CA VAL A 116 18.48 -12.98 1.18
C VAL A 116 19.23 -13.63 0.03
N ALA A 117 18.59 -14.55 -0.70
CA ALA A 117 19.20 -15.11 -1.89
C ALA A 117 19.34 -14.05 -2.99
N GLU A 118 20.41 -14.09 -3.79
CA GLU A 118 20.68 -13.04 -4.79
C GLU A 118 19.59 -12.91 -5.86
N HIS A 119 18.99 -14.03 -6.26
CA HIS A 119 17.87 -14.05 -7.21
C HIS A 119 16.53 -13.59 -6.61
N ASP A 120 16.48 -13.44 -5.28
CA ASP A 120 15.30 -13.07 -4.49
C ASP A 120 15.29 -11.57 -4.13
N VAL A 121 16.07 -10.76 -4.85
CA VAL A 121 16.02 -9.30 -4.81
C VAL A 121 15.81 -8.75 -6.22
N ASP A 122 14.77 -7.94 -6.40
CA ASP A 122 14.59 -7.14 -7.61
C ASP A 122 15.58 -5.97 -7.59
N TRP A 123 16.73 -6.16 -8.24
CA TRP A 123 17.72 -5.11 -8.46
C TRP A 123 17.40 -4.31 -9.73
N PRO A 124 17.44 -2.96 -9.72
CA PRO A 124 17.91 -2.06 -8.66
C PRO A 124 16.80 -1.55 -7.72
N ASN A 125 15.59 -2.12 -7.74
CA ASN A 125 14.44 -1.61 -6.98
C ASN A 125 14.44 -1.99 -5.49
N PHE A 126 15.39 -2.85 -5.07
CA PHE A 126 15.53 -3.37 -3.71
C PHE A 126 14.23 -3.95 -3.11
N ARG A 127 13.37 -4.51 -3.96
CA ARG A 127 12.22 -5.29 -3.47
C ARG A 127 12.69 -6.71 -3.21
N LEU A 128 12.43 -7.20 -2.00
CA LEU A 128 12.51 -8.63 -1.72
C LEU A 128 11.48 -9.33 -2.60
N THR A 129 11.93 -10.13 -3.55
CA THR A 129 11.08 -10.96 -4.42
C THR A 129 10.93 -12.37 -3.90
N GLY A 130 11.84 -12.80 -3.03
CA GLY A 130 11.75 -14.07 -2.30
C GLY A 130 11.86 -13.91 -0.78
N LYS A 131 12.11 -15.03 -0.12
CA LYS A 131 12.11 -15.10 1.35
C LYS A 131 13.51 -14.79 1.89
N ALA A 132 13.56 -14.07 3.00
CA ALA A 132 14.79 -14.01 3.78
C ALA A 132 15.16 -15.41 4.27
N VAL A 133 16.47 -15.68 4.32
CA VAL A 133 17.03 -16.87 4.93
C VAL A 133 16.61 -16.89 6.41
N ALA A 134 16.17 -18.04 6.92
CA ALA A 134 15.75 -18.13 8.31
C ALA A 134 16.91 -17.82 9.27
N PRO A 135 16.68 -17.35 10.51
CA PRO A 135 17.75 -16.97 11.44
C PRO A 135 18.83 -18.03 11.68
N ASN A 136 18.45 -19.30 11.61
CA ASN A 136 19.31 -20.46 11.83
C ASN A 136 19.81 -21.13 10.54
N GLU A 137 19.55 -20.55 9.37
CA GLU A 137 20.00 -21.05 8.08
C GLU A 137 21.18 -20.23 7.54
N HIS A 138 22.03 -20.89 6.75
CA HIS A 138 23.24 -20.27 6.22
C HIS A 138 22.98 -19.47 4.92
N PRO A 139 23.68 -18.35 4.70
CA PRO A 139 24.62 -17.72 5.62
C PRO A 139 23.90 -17.01 6.77
N THR A 140 24.29 -17.31 8.00
CA THR A 140 23.79 -16.60 9.18
C THR A 140 24.51 -15.24 9.29
N PHE A 141 23.96 -14.29 10.06
CA PHE A 141 24.69 -13.05 10.35
C PHE A 141 26.01 -13.31 11.12
N ILE A 142 26.15 -14.43 11.82
CA ILE A 142 27.41 -14.81 12.46
C ILE A 142 28.46 -15.18 11.40
N ASP A 143 28.08 -15.96 10.39
CA ASP A 143 28.97 -16.32 9.29
C ASP A 143 29.40 -15.07 8.51
N THR A 144 28.43 -14.21 8.17
CA THR A 144 28.68 -12.94 7.48
C THR A 144 29.63 -12.06 8.28
N TYR A 145 29.43 -11.91 9.59
CA TYR A 145 30.29 -11.06 10.41
C TYR A 145 31.72 -11.60 10.51
N LYS A 146 31.91 -12.93 10.60
CA LYS A 146 33.24 -13.56 10.54
C LYS A 146 33.97 -13.28 9.22
N GLU A 147 33.26 -13.27 8.10
CA GLU A 147 33.85 -12.84 6.82
C GLU A 147 34.19 -11.34 6.81
N MET A 148 33.37 -10.50 7.45
CA MET A 148 33.69 -9.06 7.62
C MET A 148 34.94 -8.84 8.47
N GLU A 149 35.17 -9.64 9.51
CA GLU A 149 36.38 -9.56 10.35
C GLU A 149 37.67 -9.75 9.54
N LYS A 150 37.64 -10.59 8.50
CA LYS A 150 38.79 -10.80 7.60
C LYS A 150 39.12 -9.56 6.77
N LEU A 151 38.17 -8.66 6.54
CA LEU A 151 38.40 -7.42 5.77
C LEU A 151 39.35 -6.46 6.50
N LEU A 152 39.37 -6.47 7.83
CA LEU A 152 40.28 -5.65 8.63
C LEU A 152 41.74 -6.00 8.33
N GLU A 153 42.04 -7.28 8.11
CA GLU A 153 43.39 -7.77 7.81
C GLU A 153 43.90 -7.28 6.44
N ALA A 154 43.00 -6.98 5.50
CA ALA A 154 43.35 -6.41 4.19
C ALA A 154 43.70 -4.90 4.25
N GLY A 155 43.45 -4.22 5.38
CA GLY A 155 43.85 -2.83 5.63
C GLY A 155 43.09 -1.76 4.82
N LYS A 156 42.06 -2.14 4.05
CA LYS A 156 41.22 -1.24 3.24
C LYS A 156 39.94 -0.80 3.93
N VAL A 157 39.66 -1.34 5.11
CA VAL A 157 38.63 -0.87 6.05
C VAL A 157 39.27 -0.61 7.41
N LYS A 158 38.85 0.46 8.11
CA LYS A 158 39.39 0.79 9.44
C LYS A 158 38.59 0.13 10.56
N SER A 159 37.26 0.17 10.47
CA SER A 159 36.35 -0.36 11.48
C SER A 159 35.22 -1.15 10.82
N ILE A 160 34.70 -2.16 11.51
CA ILE A 160 33.49 -2.89 11.08
C ILE A 160 32.42 -2.84 12.16
N GLY A 161 31.16 -2.88 11.74
CA GLY A 161 30.03 -2.82 12.66
C GLY A 161 28.78 -3.46 12.09
N VAL A 162 27.66 -3.22 12.75
CA VAL A 162 26.35 -3.75 12.37
C VAL A 162 25.31 -2.63 12.31
N SER A 163 24.17 -2.93 11.71
CA SER A 163 23.02 -2.04 11.62
C SER A 163 21.74 -2.85 11.81
N ASN A 164 20.80 -2.29 12.55
CA ASN A 164 19.49 -2.90 12.86
C ASN A 164 19.56 -4.17 13.73
N PHE A 165 20.58 -4.29 14.58
CA PHE A 165 20.68 -5.39 15.54
C PHE A 165 20.00 -5.03 16.87
N SER A 166 19.27 -5.99 17.45
CA SER A 166 18.64 -5.88 18.77
C SER A 166 19.54 -6.47 19.85
N ILE A 167 19.11 -6.37 21.12
CA ILE A 167 19.80 -7.04 22.24
C ILE A 167 19.86 -8.56 22.00
N LYS A 168 18.79 -9.16 21.46
CA LYS A 168 18.73 -10.59 21.14
C LYS A 168 19.79 -10.95 20.10
N THR A 169 19.79 -10.29 18.95
CA THR A 169 20.73 -10.63 17.86
C THR A 169 22.17 -10.27 18.20
N LEU A 170 22.42 -9.23 19.02
CA LEU A 170 23.76 -8.94 19.54
C LEU A 170 24.23 -10.01 20.54
N ASN A 171 23.36 -10.49 21.43
CA ASN A 171 23.71 -11.58 22.36
C ASN A 171 24.04 -12.89 21.62
N GLU A 172 23.41 -13.13 20.46
CA GLU A 172 23.76 -14.25 19.59
C GLU A 172 25.08 -14.02 18.85
N LEU A 173 25.35 -12.80 18.37
CA LEU A 173 26.57 -12.48 17.61
C LEU A 173 27.84 -12.43 18.47
N LEU A 174 27.81 -11.70 19.59
CA LEU A 174 28.99 -11.32 20.37
C LEU A 174 29.87 -12.49 20.84
N PRO A 175 29.33 -13.65 21.26
CA PRO A 175 30.16 -14.81 21.63
C PRO A 175 31.04 -15.36 20.49
N HIS A 176 30.75 -14.98 19.24
CA HIS A 176 31.44 -15.48 18.06
C HIS A 176 32.36 -14.43 17.39
N CYS A 177 32.41 -13.22 17.94
CA CYS A 177 33.24 -12.13 17.41
C CYS A 177 34.68 -12.22 17.93
N LYS A 178 35.65 -12.16 17.00
CA LYS A 178 37.04 -11.79 17.30
C LYS A 178 37.15 -10.29 17.59
N PHE A 179 36.40 -9.47 16.86
CA PHE A 179 36.33 -8.02 17.03
C PHE A 179 34.90 -7.60 17.35
N VAL A 180 34.69 -6.94 18.48
CA VAL A 180 33.36 -6.44 18.86
C VAL A 180 32.91 -5.38 17.86
N PRO A 181 31.66 -5.41 17.35
CA PRO A 181 31.15 -4.38 16.44
C PRO A 181 31.42 -2.97 16.95
N ALA A 182 32.11 -2.16 16.16
CA ALA A 182 32.47 -0.79 16.57
C ALA A 182 31.23 0.08 16.74
N THR A 183 30.21 -0.16 15.91
CA THR A 183 28.92 0.52 15.99
C THR A 183 27.75 -0.42 15.79
N ASN A 184 26.59 -0.06 16.35
CA ASN A 184 25.28 -0.54 15.90
C ASN A 184 24.44 0.64 15.41
N GLN A 185 24.21 0.73 14.10
CA GLN A 185 23.40 1.78 13.50
C GLN A 185 21.91 1.40 13.51
N VAL A 186 21.04 2.21 14.14
CA VAL A 186 19.61 1.88 14.33
C VAL A 186 18.72 3.12 14.17
N GLU A 187 17.42 2.92 13.95
CA GLU A 187 16.44 4.00 14.07
C GLU A 187 16.43 4.45 15.53
N LEU A 188 16.73 5.73 15.74
CA LEU A 188 16.82 6.30 17.08
C LEU A 188 16.49 7.79 17.05
N HIS A 189 15.47 8.16 17.82
CA HIS A 189 14.98 9.53 17.97
C HIS A 189 14.07 9.62 19.21
N PRO A 190 13.56 10.78 19.65
CA PRO A 190 12.78 10.90 20.89
C PRO A 190 11.52 10.01 20.98
N CYS A 191 10.92 9.61 19.85
CA CYS A 191 9.81 8.64 19.81
C CYS A 191 10.24 7.16 19.90
N LEU A 192 11.52 6.87 19.70
CA LEU A 192 12.13 5.53 19.74
C LEU A 192 13.54 5.68 20.33
N PRO A 193 13.64 5.95 21.63
CA PRO A 193 14.90 6.41 22.23
C PRO A 193 15.95 5.32 22.39
N GLN A 194 15.56 4.04 22.22
CA GLN A 194 16.44 2.88 22.32
C GLN A 194 17.16 2.79 23.68
N HIS A 195 16.49 3.12 24.80
CA HIS A 195 17.14 3.19 26.12
C HIS A 195 17.83 1.88 26.54
N GLU A 196 17.13 0.75 26.42
CA GLU A 196 17.68 -0.58 26.77
C GLU A 196 18.82 -0.98 25.83
N LEU A 197 18.62 -0.85 24.52
CA LEU A 197 19.65 -1.17 23.52
C LEU A 197 20.89 -0.30 23.69
N LYS A 198 20.72 0.99 23.99
CA LYS A 198 21.85 1.91 24.25
C LYS A 198 22.65 1.47 25.46
N THR A 199 21.98 1.21 26.58
CA THR A 199 22.63 0.75 27.81
C THR A 199 23.39 -0.56 27.57
N PHE A 200 22.77 -1.48 26.84
CA PHE A 200 23.41 -2.74 26.46
C PHE A 200 24.65 -2.52 25.59
N CYS A 201 24.53 -1.75 24.49
CA CYS A 201 25.62 -1.46 23.58
C CYS A 201 26.80 -0.77 24.28
N GLU A 202 26.53 0.21 25.16
CA GLU A 202 27.57 0.88 25.95
C GLU A 202 28.32 -0.08 26.87
N SER A 203 27.61 -1.02 27.51
CA SER A 203 28.25 -2.06 28.34
C SER A 203 29.19 -2.99 27.56
N LYS A 204 29.06 -3.02 26.23
CA LYS A 204 29.89 -3.81 25.31
C LYS A 204 30.89 -2.94 24.53
N GLY A 205 30.93 -1.63 24.77
CA GLY A 205 31.75 -0.69 24.01
C GLY A 205 31.27 -0.46 22.57
N ILE A 206 30.02 -0.79 22.24
CA ILE A 206 29.43 -0.60 20.92
C ILE A 206 28.80 0.79 20.87
N LEU A 207 29.25 1.66 19.96
CA LEU A 207 28.67 2.99 19.80
C LEU A 207 27.37 2.93 19.00
N LEU A 208 26.33 3.65 19.42
CA LEU A 208 25.11 3.77 18.61
C LEU A 208 25.24 4.88 17.56
N THR A 209 24.77 4.59 16.35
CA THR A 209 24.55 5.57 15.29
C THR A 209 23.06 5.65 14.96
N ALA A 210 22.46 6.82 15.13
CA ALA A 210 21.05 7.08 14.86
C ALA A 210 20.83 7.46 13.40
N TYR A 211 20.18 6.58 12.64
CA TYR A 211 19.59 6.98 11.36
C TYR A 211 18.15 7.47 11.53
N SER A 212 17.69 8.24 10.53
CA SER A 212 16.40 8.95 10.59
C SER A 212 16.17 9.71 11.91
N PRO A 213 17.16 10.45 12.45
CA PRO A 213 17.03 11.08 13.77
C PRO A 213 15.93 12.15 13.82
N LEU A 214 15.54 12.69 12.66
CA LEU A 214 14.47 13.68 12.51
C LEU A 214 13.13 13.07 12.05
N GLY A 215 13.05 11.73 11.97
CA GLY A 215 11.95 11.01 11.33
C GLY A 215 11.94 11.18 9.80
N ARG A 216 10.88 10.69 9.15
CA ARG A 216 10.58 10.96 7.74
C ARG A 216 9.24 11.70 7.63
N PRO A 217 9.07 12.62 6.66
CA PRO A 217 7.76 13.14 6.33
C PRO A 217 6.79 11.99 6.10
N MET A 218 5.57 12.12 6.63
CA MET A 218 4.51 11.17 6.32
C MET A 218 4.10 11.33 4.85
N THR A 219 3.48 10.29 4.31
CA THR A 219 3.12 10.20 2.88
C THR A 219 2.06 11.23 2.47
N ASP A 220 1.31 11.76 3.44
CA ASP A 220 0.37 12.86 3.31
C ASP A 220 1.04 14.26 3.32
N GLY A 221 2.37 14.32 3.40
CA GLY A 221 3.15 15.55 3.48
C GLY A 221 3.27 16.11 4.90
N THR A 222 2.67 15.47 5.91
CA THR A 222 2.76 15.92 7.30
C THR A 222 4.22 15.85 7.77
N PRO A 223 4.78 16.97 8.30
CA PRO A 223 6.13 16.97 8.85
C PRO A 223 6.27 15.96 10.00
N PRO A 224 7.48 15.41 10.21
CA PRO A 224 7.76 14.58 11.37
C PRO A 224 7.32 15.26 12.67
N ILE A 225 6.90 14.45 13.64
CA ILE A 225 6.29 14.94 14.89
C ILE A 225 7.15 15.99 15.62
N PHE A 226 8.48 15.89 15.52
CA PHE A 226 9.42 16.81 16.19
C PHE A 226 9.29 18.27 15.76
N PHE A 227 8.77 18.53 14.55
CA PHE A 227 8.58 19.90 14.05
C PHE A 227 7.27 20.55 14.50
N ARG A 228 6.43 19.81 15.23
CA ARG A 228 5.10 20.26 15.66
C ARG A 228 4.77 19.89 17.11
N HIS A 229 5.63 19.15 17.78
CA HIS A 229 5.43 18.73 19.16
C HIS A 229 5.81 19.83 20.14
N GLU A 230 4.90 20.22 21.01
CA GLU A 230 5.05 21.36 21.94
C GLU A 230 6.32 21.27 22.80
N THR A 231 6.65 20.08 23.33
CA THR A 231 7.89 19.87 24.09
C THR A 231 9.16 20.25 23.30
N ILE A 232 9.25 19.85 22.02
CA ILE A 232 10.42 20.16 21.20
C ILE A 232 10.43 21.64 20.82
N LEU A 233 9.27 22.18 20.46
CA LEU A 233 9.12 23.60 20.10
C LEU A 233 9.49 24.52 21.26
N SER A 234 9.04 24.21 22.48
CA SER A 234 9.38 24.98 23.68
C SER A 234 10.87 24.97 23.99
N VAL A 235 11.53 23.80 23.88
CA VAL A 235 12.99 23.72 24.06
C VAL A 235 13.71 24.49 22.95
N ALA A 236 13.25 24.40 21.71
CA ALA A 236 13.82 25.12 20.57
C ALA A 236 13.76 26.64 20.78
N GLU A 237 12.62 27.16 21.23
CA GLU A 237 12.43 28.57 21.56
C GLU A 237 13.37 29.01 22.70
N LYS A 238 13.40 28.27 23.82
CA LYS A 238 14.30 28.55 24.95
C LYS A 238 15.78 28.62 24.56
N LYS A 239 16.19 27.85 23.55
CA LYS A 239 17.57 27.77 23.06
C LYS A 239 17.87 28.68 21.87
N ASN A 240 16.88 29.43 21.38
CA ASN A 240 16.97 30.16 20.11
C ASN A 240 17.51 29.27 18.98
N ALA A 241 16.96 28.06 18.87
CA ALA A 241 17.41 27.00 17.98
C ALA A 241 16.24 26.45 17.15
N THR A 242 16.54 25.68 16.12
CA THR A 242 15.51 24.95 15.37
C THR A 242 15.12 23.64 16.08
N PRO A 243 13.90 23.10 15.85
CA PRO A 243 13.52 21.78 16.35
C PRO A 243 14.50 20.66 15.94
N ALA A 244 15.06 20.75 14.72
CA ALA A 244 16.05 19.81 14.25
C ALA A 244 17.35 19.88 15.07
N GLN A 245 17.84 21.08 15.39
CA GLN A 245 19.01 21.26 16.25
C GLN A 245 18.81 20.67 17.64
N VAL A 246 17.61 20.85 18.22
CA VAL A 246 17.28 20.24 19.53
C VAL A 246 17.37 18.72 19.46
N VAL A 247 16.74 18.08 18.47
CA VAL A 247 16.72 16.61 18.37
C VAL A 247 18.11 16.04 18.05
N VAL A 248 18.88 16.67 17.15
CA VAL A 248 20.26 16.30 16.85
C VAL A 248 21.13 16.44 18.10
N SER A 249 21.03 17.57 18.81
CA SER A 249 21.82 17.82 20.03
C SER A 249 21.46 16.86 21.15
N TRP A 250 20.18 16.48 21.29
CA TRP A 250 19.75 15.43 22.22
C TRP A 250 20.42 14.09 21.92
N GLY A 251 20.50 13.69 20.65
CA GLY A 251 21.20 12.46 20.24
C GLY A 251 22.70 12.52 20.59
N VAL A 252 23.37 13.62 20.21
CA VAL A 252 24.80 13.81 20.49
C VAL A 252 25.09 13.88 21.98
N GLN A 253 24.32 14.62 22.78
CA GLN A 253 24.51 14.70 24.24
C GLN A 253 24.30 13.37 24.96
N ARG A 254 23.55 12.45 24.37
CA ARG A 254 23.42 11.07 24.86
C ARG A 254 24.63 10.19 24.48
N GLY A 255 25.60 10.69 23.73
CA GLY A 255 26.72 9.88 23.24
C GLY A 255 26.37 9.03 22.02
N THR A 256 25.41 9.46 21.21
CA THR A 256 24.99 8.78 19.98
C THR A 256 25.44 9.57 18.76
N VAL A 257 26.05 8.93 17.76
CA VAL A 257 26.32 9.55 16.46
C VAL A 257 24.99 9.76 15.74
N VAL A 258 24.76 10.90 15.10
CA VAL A 258 23.50 11.16 14.38
C VAL A 258 23.76 11.45 12.91
N VAL A 259 22.99 10.83 12.01
CA VAL A 259 23.16 11.00 10.55
C VAL A 259 21.90 11.58 9.88
N PRO A 260 21.55 12.86 10.12
CA PRO A 260 20.44 13.50 9.43
C PRO A 260 20.71 13.65 7.92
N LYS A 261 19.66 13.58 7.12
CA LYS A 261 19.70 13.90 5.68
C LYS A 261 19.06 15.25 5.40
N SER A 262 19.68 16.06 4.54
CA SER A 262 19.09 17.27 3.99
C SER A 262 19.70 17.57 2.62
N GLU A 263 18.92 18.13 1.70
CA GLU A 263 19.43 18.77 0.47
C GLU A 263 19.45 20.30 0.59
N ASN A 264 18.82 20.85 1.61
CA ASN A 264 18.76 22.28 1.88
C ASN A 264 19.99 22.71 2.69
N VAL A 265 20.78 23.64 2.16
CA VAL A 265 22.06 24.10 2.70
C VAL A 265 21.91 24.75 4.08
N GLU A 266 20.87 25.58 4.25
CA GLU A 266 20.59 26.25 5.52
C GLU A 266 20.26 25.23 6.62
N ARG A 267 19.46 24.20 6.29
CA ARG A 267 19.22 23.07 7.20
C ARG A 267 20.50 22.27 7.47
N MET A 268 21.41 22.10 6.51
CA MET A 268 22.70 21.44 6.76
C MET A 268 23.52 22.20 7.80
N LYS A 269 23.64 23.53 7.66
CA LYS A 269 24.34 24.41 8.60
C LYS A 269 23.71 24.33 9.99
N GLN A 270 22.38 24.36 10.07
CA GLN A 270 21.64 24.23 11.33
C GLN A 270 21.90 22.85 11.96
N ASN A 271 21.75 21.76 11.20
CA ASN A 271 21.89 20.39 11.70
C ASN A 271 23.29 20.06 12.24
N ILE A 272 24.35 20.74 11.81
CA ILE A 272 25.72 20.55 12.32
C ILE A 272 26.11 21.60 13.38
N THR A 273 25.20 22.52 13.73
CA THR A 273 25.39 23.51 14.80
C THR A 273 24.64 23.05 16.04
N LEU A 274 25.35 22.41 16.96
CA LEU A 274 24.79 21.83 18.17
C LEU A 274 24.48 22.89 19.24
N VAL A 275 23.45 22.62 20.05
CA VAL A 275 23.05 23.46 21.19
C VAL A 275 23.11 22.66 22.49
N LYS A 276 23.52 23.32 23.58
CA LYS A 276 23.55 22.68 24.90
C LYS A 276 22.15 22.64 25.53
N LEU A 277 21.60 21.44 25.64
CA LEU A 277 20.38 21.12 26.36
C LEU A 277 20.71 20.94 27.85
N LEU A 278 19.88 21.54 28.72
CA LEU A 278 19.99 21.34 30.17
C LEU A 278 19.38 19.98 30.55
N ASP A 279 19.65 19.51 31.76
CA ASP A 279 19.15 18.22 32.25
C ASP A 279 17.61 18.15 32.19
N GLU A 280 16.93 19.24 32.55
CA GLU A 280 15.45 19.34 32.44
C GLU A 280 14.95 19.22 30.99
N ASP A 281 15.65 19.84 30.04
CA ASP A 281 15.31 19.75 28.61
C ASP A 281 15.54 18.33 28.09
N MET A 282 16.67 17.71 28.49
CA MET A 282 17.01 16.33 28.15
C MET A 282 15.96 15.36 28.70
N ASP A 283 15.53 15.53 29.94
CA ASP A 283 14.51 14.72 30.59
C ASP A 283 13.14 14.89 29.94
N ALA A 284 12.76 16.12 29.58
CA ALA A 284 11.51 16.36 28.85
C ALA A 284 11.50 15.62 27.51
N ILE A 285 12.61 15.65 26.76
CA ILE A 285 12.74 14.96 25.47
C ILE A 285 12.81 13.44 25.67
N ASN A 286 13.56 12.96 26.68
CA ASN A 286 13.64 11.53 27.01
C ASN A 286 12.27 10.94 27.33
N ASN A 287 11.39 11.70 27.98
CA ASN A 287 10.04 11.24 28.35
C ASN A 287 9.02 11.37 27.21
N LEU A 288 9.38 11.92 26.05
CA LEU A 288 8.46 12.11 24.92
C LEU A 288 7.84 10.78 24.46
N HIS A 289 8.63 9.70 24.38
CA HIS A 289 8.11 8.38 24.02
C HIS A 289 7.03 7.84 24.99
N LYS A 290 7.04 8.26 26.26
CA LYS A 290 6.05 7.80 27.26
C LYS A 290 4.66 8.41 27.05
N GLN A 291 4.56 9.47 26.25
CA GLN A 291 3.28 10.09 25.95
C GLN A 291 2.43 9.18 25.04
N PRO A 292 1.09 9.23 25.14
CA PRO A 292 0.20 8.39 24.34
C PRO A 292 0.50 8.46 22.84
N GLY A 293 0.77 7.30 22.23
CA GLY A 293 1.02 7.19 20.79
C GLY A 293 2.43 7.63 20.33
N MET A 294 3.33 8.00 21.24
CA MET A 294 4.67 8.48 20.89
C MET A 294 5.74 7.39 20.87
N HIS A 295 5.59 6.27 21.58
CA HIS A 295 6.57 5.19 21.56
C HIS A 295 6.43 4.35 20.28
N ARG A 296 7.13 4.75 19.22
CA ARG A 296 7.02 4.11 17.91
C ARG A 296 8.18 4.46 16.99
N SER A 297 8.41 3.58 16.01
CA SER A 297 9.09 3.94 14.77
C SER A 297 8.32 5.05 14.04
N LEU A 298 9.06 5.94 13.39
CA LEU A 298 8.53 6.96 12.48
C LEU A 298 8.74 6.56 11.00
N LEU A 299 9.02 5.29 10.73
CA LEU A 299 9.33 4.78 9.40
C LEU A 299 8.19 3.91 8.87
N ALA A 300 7.79 4.20 7.63
CA ALA A 300 6.62 3.60 7.01
C ALA A 300 6.77 2.10 6.72
N TYR A 301 8.00 1.56 6.66
CA TYR A 301 8.21 0.17 6.28
C TYR A 301 7.69 -0.84 7.33
N HIS A 302 7.46 -0.41 8.58
CA HIS A 302 6.75 -1.23 9.57
C HIS A 302 5.24 -1.42 9.28
N ASN A 303 4.72 -0.72 8.27
CA ASN A 303 3.35 -0.89 7.76
C ASN A 303 3.29 -1.76 6.49
N ILE A 304 4.42 -2.03 5.83
CA ILE A 304 4.46 -2.82 4.58
C ILE A 304 4.16 -4.29 4.86
N ASP A 305 4.82 -4.85 5.86
CA ASP A 305 4.63 -6.23 6.30
C ASP A 305 4.40 -6.25 7.83
N PRO A 306 3.17 -5.97 8.29
CA PRO A 306 2.94 -5.65 9.70
C PRO A 306 3.25 -6.83 10.62
N GLY A 307 4.22 -6.65 11.52
CA GLY A 307 4.68 -7.69 12.44
C GLY A 307 5.94 -8.43 11.97
N ASN A 308 6.40 -8.12 10.76
CA ASN A 308 7.63 -8.63 10.19
C ASN A 308 8.56 -7.48 9.78
N MET A 309 9.83 -7.81 9.58
CA MET A 309 10.84 -6.94 9.03
C MET A 309 11.72 -7.75 8.08
N MET A 310 11.67 -7.39 6.79
CA MET A 310 12.50 -8.01 5.75
C MET A 310 12.44 -9.54 5.79
N GLY A 311 11.22 -10.11 5.92
CA GLY A 311 10.98 -11.55 5.95
C GLY A 311 11.15 -12.25 7.30
N TRP A 312 11.65 -11.57 8.34
CA TRP A 312 11.72 -12.10 9.70
C TRP A 312 10.58 -11.55 10.55
N THR A 313 10.06 -12.31 11.52
CA THR A 313 9.08 -11.76 12.47
C THR A 313 9.75 -10.77 13.42
N TYR A 314 8.98 -9.90 14.08
CA TYR A 314 9.53 -9.08 15.17
C TYR A 314 10.12 -9.91 16.30
N ALA A 315 9.59 -11.11 16.58
CA ALA A 315 10.16 -12.00 17.58
C ALA A 315 11.54 -12.54 17.14
N ASP A 316 11.69 -12.86 15.84
CA ASP A 316 12.98 -13.25 15.27
C ASP A 316 14.00 -12.12 15.42
N MET A 317 13.57 -10.88 15.14
CA MET A 317 14.36 -9.66 15.33
C MET A 317 14.66 -9.31 16.80
N GLY A 318 14.01 -9.94 17.79
CA GLY A 318 14.13 -9.57 19.20
C GLY A 318 13.42 -8.26 19.56
N TRP A 319 12.35 -7.94 18.84
CA TRP A 319 11.48 -6.79 19.04
C TRP A 319 10.11 -7.22 19.59
N ASP A 320 10.10 -8.07 20.62
CA ASP A 320 8.87 -8.71 21.15
C ASP A 320 7.78 -7.71 21.60
N ASN A 321 8.21 -6.53 22.03
CA ASN A 321 7.32 -5.45 22.48
C ASN A 321 6.82 -4.56 21.32
N MET A 322 7.39 -4.71 20.12
CA MET A 322 6.92 -3.99 18.94
C MET A 322 5.66 -4.66 18.37
N LYS A 323 4.70 -3.83 17.95
CA LYS A 323 3.43 -4.23 17.34
C LYS A 323 3.36 -3.74 15.90
N PRO A 324 2.48 -4.35 15.06
CA PRO A 324 2.20 -3.89 13.70
C PRO A 324 2.12 -2.36 13.58
N GLY A 325 2.86 -1.79 12.63
CA GLY A 325 3.03 -0.34 12.48
C GLY A 325 4.14 0.28 13.33
N GLY A 326 5.02 -0.54 13.90
CA GLY A 326 6.23 -0.09 14.59
C GLY A 326 5.96 0.52 15.97
N ILE A 327 4.78 0.25 16.55
CA ILE A 327 4.36 0.78 17.84
C ILE A 327 4.98 -0.06 18.95
N ILE A 328 5.67 0.55 19.89
CA ILE A 328 6.23 -0.14 21.05
C ILE A 328 5.19 -0.19 22.16
N SER A 329 4.79 -1.39 22.54
CA SER A 329 3.97 -1.58 23.74
C SER A 329 4.82 -1.32 24.98
N PRO A 330 4.28 -0.68 26.02
CA PRO A 330 4.91 -0.68 27.32
C PRO A 330 5.22 -2.13 27.70
N VAL A 331 6.43 -2.39 28.19
CA VAL A 331 6.76 -3.70 28.75
C VAL A 331 5.82 -3.89 29.93
N ASN A 332 4.76 -4.68 29.77
CA ASN A 332 4.05 -5.22 30.91
C ASN A 332 5.09 -6.06 31.63
N CYS A 333 5.63 -5.56 32.74
CA CYS A 333 6.31 -6.40 33.72
C CYS A 333 5.36 -7.56 34.00
N ARG A 334 5.63 -8.74 33.41
CA ARG A 334 4.90 -9.94 33.78
C ARG A 334 5.18 -10.12 35.27
N PRO A 335 4.16 -10.11 36.14
CA PRO A 335 4.39 -10.49 37.52
C PRO A 335 4.87 -11.94 37.48
N ILE A 336 6.01 -12.19 38.12
CA ILE A 336 6.45 -13.53 38.49
C ILE A 336 5.24 -14.21 39.12
N ALA A 337 4.83 -15.34 38.55
CA ALA A 337 3.65 -16.08 38.99
C ALA A 337 3.80 -16.40 40.49
N CYS A 338 3.04 -15.69 41.33
CA CYS A 338 2.76 -16.12 42.68
C CYS A 338 1.38 -16.76 42.67
N HIS A 339 1.34 -18.07 42.93
CA HIS A 339 0.13 -18.81 43.18
C HIS A 339 -0.59 -18.23 44.41
N ASP A 340 -1.77 -17.63 44.23
CA ASP A 340 -2.88 -17.90 45.15
C ASP A 340 -4.25 -17.61 44.51
N LYS A 341 -5.19 -18.51 44.76
CA LYS A 341 -6.59 -18.46 44.31
C LYS A 341 -7.40 -17.61 45.29
N ARG A 342 -8.35 -16.78 44.80
CA ARG A 342 -9.70 -16.51 45.38
C ARG A 342 -10.45 -15.36 44.63
N PHE A 343 -11.56 -15.73 43.96
CA PHE A 343 -12.89 -15.09 43.68
C PHE A 343 -13.13 -13.55 43.88
N PRO A 344 -14.24 -12.93 43.35
CA PRO A 344 -14.74 -12.79 41.96
C PRO A 344 -15.25 -11.33 41.62
N PHE A 345 -15.61 -11.10 40.34
CA PHE A 345 -16.49 -10.06 39.74
C PHE A 345 -16.87 -8.75 40.48
N LEU A 346 -16.69 -7.60 39.81
CA LEU A 346 -17.68 -6.51 39.80
C LEU A 346 -17.59 -5.64 38.53
N VAL A 347 -18.64 -5.69 37.70
CA VAL A 347 -18.94 -4.73 36.62
C VAL A 347 -20.01 -3.79 37.15
N PHE A 348 -19.81 -2.47 37.02
CA PHE A 348 -20.89 -1.48 37.05
C PHE A 348 -20.70 -0.48 35.91
N HIS A 349 -21.83 -0.06 35.36
CA HIS A 349 -22.05 0.62 34.08
C HIS A 349 -22.54 2.06 34.29
N LEU A 350 -22.46 2.86 33.23
CA LEU A 350 -23.14 4.16 32.93
C LEU A 350 -22.45 5.43 33.50
N GLN A 351 -22.31 6.56 32.79
CA GLN A 351 -23.11 7.09 31.68
C GLN A 351 -22.39 8.24 30.92
N THR A 352 -22.47 8.19 29.58
CA THR A 352 -22.66 9.29 28.60
C THR A 352 -21.71 10.50 28.53
N ARG A 353 -20.96 10.57 27.41
CA ARG A 353 -20.97 11.67 26.41
C ARG A 353 -20.29 11.20 25.10
N LEU A 354 -21.03 11.23 23.98
CA LEU A 354 -20.54 11.09 22.59
C LEU A 354 -20.54 12.49 21.92
N PRO A 355 -19.86 12.73 20.77
CA PRO A 355 -18.56 12.24 20.26
C PRO A 355 -17.67 13.43 19.74
N PRO A 356 -16.49 13.21 19.10
CA PRO A 356 -16.49 12.86 17.68
C PRO A 356 -15.64 11.62 17.36
N PHE A 357 -16.08 10.94 16.30
CA PHE A 357 -15.72 9.58 15.90
C PHE A 357 -14.22 9.34 15.69
N SER A 358 -13.73 8.24 16.26
CA SER A 358 -12.35 7.77 16.17
C SER A 358 -12.09 6.90 14.94
N ALA A 359 -10.93 7.09 14.31
CA ALA A 359 -10.42 6.39 13.13
C ALA A 359 -10.04 4.91 13.37
N LYS A 360 -10.93 4.11 13.96
CA LYS A 360 -10.64 2.71 14.34
C LYS A 360 -11.24 1.63 13.42
N ASP A 361 -12.03 1.99 12.41
CA ASP A 361 -12.73 0.99 11.57
C ASP A 361 -12.16 0.81 10.16
N ILE A 362 -10.90 1.18 9.92
CA ILE A 362 -10.25 0.99 8.61
C ILE A 362 -9.01 0.11 8.80
N LYS A 363 -9.23 -1.15 9.14
CA LYS A 363 -8.20 -2.18 9.11
C LYS A 363 -8.80 -3.46 8.55
N MET A 364 -8.85 -3.58 7.23
CA MET A 364 -8.79 -4.87 6.56
C MET A 364 -8.45 -4.74 5.06
N GLN A 365 -7.39 -5.48 4.69
CA GLN A 365 -7.09 -6.13 3.40
C GLN A 365 -6.67 -5.32 2.15
N ASN A 366 -5.35 -5.18 2.00
CA ASN A 366 -4.56 -5.51 0.80
C ASN A 366 -4.79 -4.78 -0.55
N GLN A 367 -4.23 -3.58 -0.67
CA GLN A 367 -3.15 -3.19 -1.60
C GLN A 367 -2.96 -1.67 -1.41
N SER A 368 -1.76 -1.23 -1.02
CA SER A 368 -1.59 0.19 -0.68
C SER A 368 -1.67 1.06 -1.94
N LEU A 369 -2.28 2.26 -1.81
CA LEU A 369 -2.30 3.34 -2.81
C LEU A 369 -0.92 3.55 -3.39
N GLU A 370 0.07 3.41 -2.51
CA GLU A 370 1.49 3.55 -2.78
C GLU A 370 2.02 2.48 -3.74
N GLU A 371 1.56 1.23 -3.71
CA GLU A 371 1.99 0.24 -4.71
C GLU A 371 1.37 0.49 -6.10
N MET A 372 0.13 0.97 -6.16
CA MET A 372 -0.49 1.40 -7.42
C MET A 372 0.17 2.67 -7.97
N MET A 373 0.47 3.65 -7.10
CA MET A 373 1.14 4.90 -7.48
C MET A 373 2.64 4.70 -7.77
N LEU A 374 3.33 3.76 -7.11
CA LEU A 374 4.69 3.36 -7.50
C LEU A 374 4.70 2.61 -8.83
N ARG A 375 3.65 1.85 -9.19
CA ARG A 375 3.52 1.29 -10.55
C ARG A 375 3.26 2.38 -11.59
N ALA A 376 2.55 3.45 -11.23
CA ALA A 376 2.40 4.64 -12.07
C ALA A 376 3.71 5.42 -12.20
N GLY A 377 4.49 5.55 -11.11
CA GLY A 377 5.82 6.19 -11.09
C GLY A 377 6.92 5.37 -11.77
N ALA A 378 6.85 4.03 -11.73
CA ALA A 378 7.72 3.12 -12.47
C ALA A 378 7.50 3.18 -14.00
N MET A 379 6.41 3.81 -14.45
CA MET A 379 6.20 4.21 -15.85
C MET A 379 6.88 5.54 -16.19
N GLY A 380 7.92 5.94 -15.45
CA GLY A 380 8.91 6.95 -15.87
C GLY A 380 9.65 6.60 -17.18
N ILE A 381 9.36 5.44 -17.78
CA ILE A 381 9.75 5.08 -19.15
C ILE A 381 8.81 5.71 -20.20
N ALA A 382 7.61 6.17 -19.85
CA ALA A 382 6.61 6.59 -20.83
C ALA A 382 6.85 8.01 -21.41
N ALA A 383 7.60 8.87 -20.71
CA ALA A 383 7.96 10.21 -21.21
C ALA A 383 8.84 10.17 -22.48
N SER A 384 9.45 9.02 -22.81
CA SER A 384 10.28 8.87 -24.01
C SER A 384 9.54 8.32 -25.25
N TRP A 385 8.21 8.19 -25.22
CA TRP A 385 7.44 7.52 -26.29
C TRP A 385 6.49 8.43 -27.07
N ASP A 386 6.26 9.67 -26.62
CA ASP A 386 5.51 10.62 -27.44
C ASP A 386 6.40 11.16 -28.57
N LYS A 387 6.28 10.55 -29.76
CA LYS A 387 6.98 10.98 -30.99
C LYS A 387 6.33 12.20 -31.66
N GLY A 388 5.30 12.81 -31.05
CA GLY A 388 4.56 13.95 -31.60
C GLY A 388 3.70 13.62 -32.81
N GLN A 389 3.42 12.34 -33.08
CA GLN A 389 2.63 11.89 -34.24
C GLN A 389 1.13 11.93 -33.96
N GLY A 390 0.34 12.44 -34.91
CA GLY A 390 -1.12 12.62 -34.77
C GLY A 390 -1.50 14.00 -34.24
N ARG A 391 -2.74 14.14 -33.74
CA ARG A 391 -3.24 15.39 -33.16
C ARG A 391 -2.43 15.79 -31.91
N PRO A 392 -2.34 17.10 -31.60
CA PRO A 392 -1.72 17.56 -30.37
C PRO A 392 -2.39 16.96 -29.12
N LEU A 393 -1.61 16.74 -28.05
CA LEU A 393 -2.08 16.07 -26.84
C LEU A 393 -3.25 16.82 -26.19
N GLU A 394 -3.25 18.15 -26.23
CA GLU A 394 -4.33 19.00 -25.75
C GLU A 394 -5.65 18.84 -26.50
N MET A 395 -5.60 18.46 -27.79
CA MET A 395 -6.79 18.10 -28.57
C MET A 395 -7.23 16.67 -28.25
N LEU A 396 -6.28 15.75 -28.05
CA LEU A 396 -6.58 14.37 -27.67
C LEU A 396 -7.29 14.30 -26.30
N ILE A 397 -6.82 15.07 -25.31
CA ILE A 397 -7.44 15.15 -23.98
C ILE A 397 -8.90 15.59 -24.04
N LYS A 398 -9.24 16.50 -24.97
CA LYS A 398 -10.60 17.05 -25.15
C LYS A 398 -11.49 16.20 -26.06
N THR A 399 -10.93 15.17 -26.70
CA THR A 399 -11.69 14.34 -27.65
C THR A 399 -12.63 13.41 -26.89
N LYS A 400 -13.92 13.44 -27.24
CA LYS A 400 -14.94 12.52 -26.70
C LYS A 400 -15.12 11.24 -27.53
N GLY A 401 -14.71 11.27 -28.81
CA GLY A 401 -14.76 10.12 -29.70
C GLY A 401 -13.61 9.12 -29.45
N SER A 402 -13.73 7.93 -30.03
CA SER A 402 -12.69 6.91 -29.91
C SER A 402 -11.39 7.32 -30.61
N VAL A 403 -10.27 6.97 -30.00
CA VAL A 403 -8.92 7.17 -30.55
C VAL A 403 -8.29 5.82 -30.90
N LYS A 404 -7.38 5.79 -31.89
CA LYS A 404 -6.73 4.56 -32.38
C LYS A 404 -5.22 4.70 -32.49
N GLY A 405 -4.52 3.56 -32.48
CA GLY A 405 -3.09 3.47 -32.76
C GLY A 405 -2.24 4.40 -31.90
N VAL A 406 -1.36 5.18 -32.54
CA VAL A 406 -0.40 6.05 -31.85
C VAL A 406 -1.09 7.12 -30.97
N GLU A 407 -2.24 7.67 -31.40
CA GLU A 407 -2.99 8.64 -30.59
C GLU A 407 -3.56 8.02 -29.31
N ALA A 408 -4.08 6.79 -29.40
CA ALA A 408 -4.58 6.05 -28.23
C ALA A 408 -3.43 5.75 -27.25
N GLN A 409 -2.27 5.33 -27.77
CA GLN A 409 -1.10 5.06 -26.94
C GLN A 409 -0.57 6.32 -26.23
N ARG A 410 -0.54 7.47 -26.92
CA ARG A 410 -0.13 8.75 -26.33
C ARG A 410 -1.07 9.20 -25.22
N LEU A 411 -2.38 9.06 -25.42
CA LEU A 411 -3.38 9.41 -24.42
C LEU A 411 -3.32 8.48 -23.20
N ARG A 412 -3.05 7.18 -23.41
CA ARG A 412 -2.78 6.22 -22.33
C ARG A 412 -1.52 6.61 -21.54
N THR A 413 -0.43 6.91 -22.23
CA THR A 413 0.82 7.41 -21.62
C THR A 413 0.60 8.67 -20.78
N TYR A 414 -0.16 9.63 -21.29
CA TYR A 414 -0.55 10.82 -20.52
C TYR A 414 -1.33 10.43 -19.27
N ALA A 415 -2.40 9.63 -19.40
CA ALA A 415 -3.20 9.20 -18.26
C ALA A 415 -2.39 8.44 -17.19
N THR A 416 -1.39 7.66 -17.60
CA THR A 416 -0.52 6.90 -16.68
C THR A 416 0.61 7.71 -16.06
N SER A 417 1.00 8.84 -16.67
CA SER A 417 2.11 9.69 -16.19
C SER A 417 1.63 10.84 -15.29
N GLN A 418 0.33 11.09 -15.25
CA GLN A 418 -0.28 12.11 -14.39
C GLN A 418 -0.84 11.45 -13.13
N SER A 419 -0.26 11.78 -11.97
CA SER A 419 -0.76 11.32 -10.67
C SER A 419 -1.72 12.33 -10.07
N MET A 420 -2.85 11.85 -9.56
CA MET A 420 -3.78 12.64 -8.75
C MET A 420 -3.29 12.65 -7.29
N GLU A 421 -3.15 13.83 -6.70
CA GLU A 421 -2.81 14.02 -5.28
C GLU A 421 -4.08 14.41 -4.51
N PRO A 422 -4.68 13.53 -3.68
CA PRO A 422 -5.98 13.78 -3.07
C PRO A 422 -6.11 15.13 -2.34
N ASN A 423 -5.08 15.54 -1.59
CA ASN A 423 -5.08 16.80 -0.84
C ASN A 423 -5.00 18.05 -1.72
N ARG A 424 -4.48 17.92 -2.95
CA ARG A 424 -4.33 19.02 -3.91
C ARG A 424 -5.50 19.07 -4.89
N ASP A 425 -5.91 17.89 -5.36
CA ASP A 425 -6.73 17.72 -6.55
C ASP A 425 -8.20 17.42 -6.23
N LEU A 426 -8.54 17.03 -4.98
CA LEU A 426 -9.92 16.84 -4.55
C LEU A 426 -10.43 18.07 -3.80
N ASP A 427 -11.59 18.55 -4.24
CA ASP A 427 -12.38 19.52 -3.50
C ASP A 427 -13.08 18.84 -2.29
N PRO A 428 -13.74 19.59 -1.39
CA PRO A 428 -14.35 19.01 -0.19
C PRO A 428 -15.36 17.88 -0.47
N TYR A 429 -16.10 17.94 -1.59
CA TYR A 429 -17.02 16.87 -1.99
C TYR A 429 -16.26 15.64 -2.50
N GLY A 430 -15.25 15.83 -3.35
CA GLY A 430 -14.34 14.76 -3.77
C GLY A 430 -13.65 14.08 -2.60
N GLN A 431 -13.24 14.83 -1.57
CA GLN A 431 -12.69 14.27 -0.33
C GLN A 431 -13.72 13.45 0.44
N ALA A 432 -14.99 13.90 0.52
CA ALA A 432 -16.07 13.15 1.16
C ALA A 432 -16.35 11.82 0.43
N LEU A 433 -16.40 11.84 -0.90
CA LEU A 433 -16.50 10.64 -1.72
C LEU A 433 -15.31 9.69 -1.48
N PHE A 434 -14.09 10.23 -1.56
CA PHE A 434 -12.86 9.46 -1.39
C PHE A 434 -12.73 8.82 -0.01
N MET A 435 -13.26 9.47 1.04
CA MET A 435 -13.28 8.94 2.41
C MET A 435 -14.51 8.07 2.74
N GLY A 436 -15.46 7.91 1.80
CA GLY A 436 -16.70 7.18 2.03
C GLY A 436 -17.60 7.82 3.10
N ASP A 437 -17.58 9.14 3.23
CA ASP A 437 -18.34 9.89 4.23
C ASP A 437 -19.75 10.18 3.71
N LEU A 438 -20.64 9.19 3.83
CA LEU A 438 -22.01 9.25 3.30
C LEU A 438 -22.80 10.45 3.84
N ASP A 439 -22.65 10.78 5.12
CA ASP A 439 -23.36 11.89 5.74
C ASP A 439 -22.95 13.23 5.11
N LYS A 440 -21.64 13.44 4.90
CA LYS A 440 -21.16 14.63 4.20
C LYS A 440 -21.59 14.66 2.73
N VAL A 441 -21.62 13.52 2.06
CA VAL A 441 -22.10 13.41 0.66
C VAL A 441 -23.57 13.81 0.56
N LYS A 442 -24.44 13.27 1.43
CA LYS A 442 -25.87 13.64 1.50
C LYS A 442 -26.04 15.11 1.84
N ALA A 443 -25.31 15.61 2.84
CA ALA A 443 -25.40 17.00 3.26
C ALA A 443 -24.94 17.98 2.17
N ASP A 444 -23.91 17.65 1.39
CA ASP A 444 -23.46 18.47 0.27
C ASP A 444 -24.48 18.47 -0.87
N PHE A 445 -25.08 17.32 -1.20
CA PHE A 445 -26.15 17.23 -2.18
C PHE A 445 -27.34 18.12 -1.79
N GLU A 446 -27.83 18.01 -0.56
CA GLU A 446 -28.95 18.86 -0.08
C GLU A 446 -28.60 20.35 -0.08
N LYS A 447 -27.33 20.72 0.17
CA LYS A 447 -26.87 22.11 -0.02
C LYS A 447 -26.94 22.55 -1.48
N ARG A 448 -26.59 21.68 -2.44
CA ARG A 448 -26.72 21.97 -3.88
C ARG A 448 -28.18 22.10 -4.29
N VAL A 449 -29.05 21.22 -3.80
CA VAL A 449 -30.51 21.31 -4.01
C VAL A 449 -31.03 22.64 -3.49
N ALA A 450 -30.72 23.01 -2.24
CA ALA A 450 -31.12 24.28 -1.66
C ALA A 450 -30.61 25.49 -2.46
N ARG A 451 -29.35 25.44 -2.94
CA ARG A 451 -28.76 26.49 -3.78
C ARG A 451 -29.47 26.63 -5.14
N HIS A 452 -29.87 25.52 -5.75
CA HIS A 452 -30.62 25.54 -7.01
C HIS A 452 -32.08 25.94 -6.80
N LYS A 453 -32.68 25.57 -5.67
CA LYS A 453 -34.03 26.00 -5.25
C LYS A 453 -34.10 27.50 -5.02
N ALA A 454 -33.06 28.10 -4.44
CA ALA A 454 -32.93 29.55 -4.27
C ALA A 454 -32.84 30.35 -5.60
N LYS A 455 -32.73 29.66 -6.74
CA LYS A 455 -32.78 30.25 -8.09
C LYS A 455 -34.15 30.05 -8.76
N ASP A 456 -35.22 30.07 -7.96
CA ASP A 456 -36.62 29.87 -8.38
C ASP A 456 -36.89 28.55 -9.13
N ARG A 457 -36.19 27.47 -8.76
CA ARG A 457 -36.49 26.12 -9.27
C ARG A 457 -37.46 25.39 -8.34
N THR A 458 -38.38 24.62 -8.91
CA THR A 458 -39.17 23.64 -8.13
C THR A 458 -38.23 22.61 -7.50
N GLU A 459 -38.66 21.95 -6.43
CA GLU A 459 -37.84 20.94 -5.71
C GLU A 459 -37.24 19.90 -6.67
N ASP A 460 -38.07 19.32 -7.54
CA ASP A 460 -37.63 18.32 -8.52
C ASP A 460 -36.61 18.89 -9.52
N LYS A 461 -36.82 20.11 -10.01
CA LYS A 461 -35.88 20.78 -10.93
C LYS A 461 -34.58 21.17 -10.24
N ALA A 462 -34.62 21.48 -8.95
CA ALA A 462 -33.44 21.77 -8.15
C ALA A 462 -32.63 20.50 -7.88
N ARG A 463 -33.31 19.38 -7.60
CA ARG A 463 -32.71 18.06 -7.46
C ARG A 463 -32.06 17.58 -8.74
N MET A 464 -32.76 17.64 -9.88
CA MET A 464 -32.17 17.30 -11.18
C MET A 464 -30.93 18.15 -11.50
N ALA A 465 -30.97 19.44 -11.21
CA ALA A 465 -29.82 20.32 -11.43
C ALA A 465 -28.63 20.00 -10.52
N ALA A 466 -28.89 19.58 -9.29
CA ALA A 466 -27.86 19.11 -8.39
C ALA A 466 -27.25 17.78 -8.87
N LEU A 467 -28.07 16.89 -9.43
CA LEU A 467 -27.60 15.63 -10.04
C LEU A 467 -26.73 15.88 -11.27
N ASP A 468 -27.16 16.76 -12.18
CA ASP A 468 -26.36 17.15 -13.34
C ASP A 468 -25.00 17.73 -12.92
N GLU A 469 -25.00 18.48 -11.83
CA GLU A 469 -23.77 19.06 -11.28
C GLU A 469 -22.85 17.99 -10.69
N LEU A 470 -23.37 17.03 -9.91
CA LEU A 470 -22.60 15.90 -9.38
C LEU A 470 -22.04 15.03 -10.50
N TYR A 471 -22.87 14.74 -11.51
CA TYR A 471 -22.50 13.95 -12.67
C TYR A 471 -21.40 14.63 -13.49
N ALA A 472 -21.40 15.95 -13.59
CA ALA A 472 -20.37 16.73 -14.28
C ALA A 472 -19.05 16.90 -13.49
N MET A 473 -18.95 16.41 -12.25
CA MET A 473 -17.74 16.59 -11.44
C MET A 473 -16.60 15.67 -11.91
N HIS A 474 -15.42 16.27 -12.04
CA HIS A 474 -14.20 15.57 -12.45
C HIS A 474 -12.99 16.12 -11.69
N TRP A 475 -12.10 15.24 -11.23
CA TRP A 475 -10.96 15.61 -10.39
C TRP A 475 -9.60 15.32 -11.01
N GLY A 476 -8.60 16.07 -10.57
CA GLY A 476 -7.20 15.86 -10.94
C GLY A 476 -6.85 16.14 -12.40
N PRO A 477 -5.58 15.90 -12.76
CA PRO A 477 -5.04 16.17 -14.09
C PRO A 477 -5.68 15.31 -15.20
N THR A 478 -6.15 14.11 -14.86
CA THR A 478 -6.78 13.18 -15.80
C THR A 478 -8.29 13.29 -15.87
N LYS A 479 -8.91 14.21 -15.12
CA LYS A 479 -10.37 14.41 -15.05
C LYS A 479 -11.09 13.11 -14.67
N VAL A 480 -10.76 12.56 -13.51
CA VAL A 480 -11.38 11.34 -12.95
C VAL A 480 -12.85 11.62 -12.60
N PRO A 481 -13.82 10.86 -13.12
CA PRO A 481 -15.25 11.02 -12.80
C PRO A 481 -15.65 10.40 -11.45
N ILE A 482 -16.90 10.65 -11.04
CA ILE A 482 -17.43 10.28 -9.71
C ILE A 482 -17.34 8.79 -9.38
N TYR A 483 -17.76 7.90 -10.28
CA TYR A 483 -17.74 6.46 -10.02
C TYR A 483 -16.32 5.88 -10.09
N ASP A 484 -15.46 6.39 -10.98
CA ASP A 484 -14.05 5.99 -11.02
C ASP A 484 -13.28 6.45 -9.78
N LEU A 485 -13.62 7.61 -9.21
CA LEU A 485 -13.05 8.07 -7.95
C LEU A 485 -13.44 7.13 -6.79
N LEU A 486 -14.71 6.69 -6.75
CA LEU A 486 -15.19 5.75 -5.75
C LEU A 486 -14.57 4.36 -5.91
N LEU A 487 -14.51 3.85 -7.14
CA LEU A 487 -13.80 2.61 -7.46
C LEU A 487 -12.33 2.71 -7.04
N LEU A 488 -11.62 3.77 -7.43
CA LEU A 488 -10.24 3.99 -7.02
C LEU A 488 -10.10 3.96 -5.49
N ALA A 489 -11.04 4.57 -4.77
CA ALA A 489 -11.03 4.56 -3.31
C ALA A 489 -11.31 3.16 -2.73
N THR A 490 -12.17 2.33 -3.34
CA THR A 490 -12.41 0.96 -2.87
C THR A 490 -11.15 0.09 -2.99
N LEU A 491 -10.38 0.29 -4.06
CA LEU A 491 -9.18 -0.49 -4.32
C LEU A 491 -8.04 -0.16 -3.36
N ILE A 492 -8.08 1.04 -2.81
CA ILE A 492 -6.92 1.59 -2.17
C ILE A 492 -7.12 1.89 -0.67
N LEU A 493 -8.35 2.14 -0.30
CA LEU A 493 -8.79 2.21 1.08
C LEU A 493 -9.73 1.03 1.34
N PRO A 494 -9.24 -0.24 1.24
CA PRO A 494 -10.10 -1.42 1.30
C PRO A 494 -10.85 -1.53 2.63
N GLY A 495 -10.28 -1.02 3.73
CA GLY A 495 -10.98 -0.94 5.02
C GLY A 495 -12.18 0.03 5.04
N LEU A 496 -12.30 0.90 4.04
CA LEU A 496 -13.44 1.80 3.83
C LEU A 496 -14.39 1.31 2.74
N ARG A 497 -14.08 0.20 2.06
CA ARG A 497 -14.82 -0.28 0.88
C ARG A 497 -16.34 -0.36 1.11
N LEU A 498 -16.79 -0.86 2.26
CA LEU A 498 -18.23 -0.92 2.57
C LEU A 498 -18.88 0.47 2.63
N ARG A 499 -18.14 1.48 3.08
CA ARG A 499 -18.62 2.87 3.07
C ARG A 499 -18.69 3.43 1.65
N HIS A 500 -17.72 3.12 0.79
CA HIS A 500 -17.77 3.50 -0.62
C HIS A 500 -18.91 2.82 -1.37
N LEU A 501 -19.19 1.54 -1.08
CA LEU A 501 -20.36 0.84 -1.62
C LEU A 501 -21.67 1.48 -1.14
N ALA A 502 -21.75 1.90 0.12
CA ALA A 502 -22.91 2.63 0.63
C ALA A 502 -23.09 3.99 -0.06
N VAL A 503 -21.99 4.72 -0.31
CA VAL A 503 -22.01 5.96 -1.10
C VAL A 503 -22.44 5.71 -2.55
N ALA A 504 -21.87 4.70 -3.21
CA ALA A 504 -22.25 4.33 -4.57
C ALA A 504 -23.74 3.92 -4.65
N GLY A 505 -24.21 3.10 -3.71
CA GLY A 505 -25.61 2.69 -3.63
C GLY A 505 -26.55 3.84 -3.39
N TRP A 506 -26.15 4.80 -2.53
CA TRP A 506 -26.89 6.03 -2.36
C TRP A 506 -26.96 6.84 -3.65
N LEU A 507 -25.82 7.08 -4.30
CA LEU A 507 -25.75 7.84 -5.55
C LEU A 507 -26.63 7.21 -6.64
N VAL A 508 -26.57 5.90 -6.79
CA VAL A 508 -27.28 5.16 -7.84
C VAL A 508 -28.77 4.99 -7.53
N TYR A 509 -29.12 4.51 -6.33
CA TYR A 509 -30.48 4.08 -6.03
C TYR A 509 -31.33 5.17 -5.37
N GLU A 510 -30.74 6.03 -4.54
CA GLU A 510 -31.47 7.10 -3.84
C GLU A 510 -31.36 8.43 -4.58
N ALA A 511 -30.15 8.91 -4.85
CA ALA A 511 -29.92 10.17 -5.53
C ALA A 511 -30.24 10.07 -7.03
N LYS A 512 -30.13 8.89 -7.64
CA LYS A 512 -30.32 8.64 -9.08
C LYS A 512 -29.32 9.40 -9.96
N VAL A 513 -28.05 9.44 -9.56
CA VAL A 513 -26.96 9.91 -10.41
C VAL A 513 -26.81 8.94 -11.60
N PRO A 514 -26.86 9.42 -12.86
CA PRO A 514 -26.84 8.55 -14.03
C PRO A 514 -25.60 7.66 -14.12
N VAL A 515 -25.77 6.46 -14.66
CA VAL A 515 -24.72 5.44 -14.86
C VAL A 515 -24.56 5.07 -16.35
N ASP A 516 -25.60 5.35 -17.14
CA ASP A 516 -25.75 5.04 -18.57
C ASP A 516 -25.05 6.09 -19.45
N GLY A 517 -23.81 5.77 -19.81
CA GLY A 517 -22.86 6.72 -20.38
C GLY A 517 -23.26 7.46 -21.67
N THR A 518 -22.96 8.76 -21.68
CA THR A 518 -22.27 9.45 -22.79
C THR A 518 -20.98 10.14 -22.34
N ASP A 519 -20.67 10.10 -21.05
CA ASP A 519 -19.40 10.51 -20.48
C ASP A 519 -18.80 9.34 -19.70
N LEU A 520 -17.51 9.46 -19.39
CA LEU A 520 -16.62 8.38 -18.96
C LEU A 520 -16.89 7.89 -17.53
N THR A 521 -18.11 8.01 -17.02
CA THR A 521 -18.48 7.79 -15.63
C THR A 521 -18.86 6.32 -15.38
N GLY A 522 -20.14 5.98 -15.30
CA GLY A 522 -20.64 4.70 -14.78
C GLY A 522 -20.25 3.47 -15.61
N THR A 523 -20.58 3.46 -16.90
CA THR A 523 -20.23 2.37 -17.81
C THR A 523 -18.72 2.12 -17.92
N THR A 524 -17.91 3.18 -17.93
CA THR A 524 -16.45 3.05 -17.95
C THR A 524 -15.93 2.47 -16.64
N THR A 525 -16.47 2.92 -15.50
CA THR A 525 -16.18 2.33 -14.20
C THR A 525 -16.56 0.85 -14.14
N LEU A 526 -17.70 0.43 -14.70
CA LEU A 526 -18.07 -1.00 -14.77
C LEU A 526 -16.99 -1.81 -15.50
N ALA A 527 -16.52 -1.34 -16.66
CA ALA A 527 -15.45 -1.99 -17.40
C ALA A 527 -14.13 -2.05 -16.59
N HIS A 528 -13.84 -1.03 -15.79
CA HIS A 528 -12.70 -1.03 -14.86
C HIS A 528 -12.88 -2.00 -13.69
N CYS A 529 -14.09 -2.10 -13.12
CA CYS A 529 -14.41 -3.03 -12.02
C CYS A 529 -14.17 -4.48 -12.40
N ILE A 530 -14.29 -4.82 -13.69
CA ILE A 530 -14.13 -6.19 -14.17
C ILE A 530 -12.78 -6.45 -14.84
N SER A 531 -11.97 -5.43 -15.15
CA SER A 531 -10.64 -5.64 -15.73
C SER A 531 -9.56 -5.96 -14.68
N THR A 532 -8.53 -6.74 -15.05
CA THR A 532 -7.52 -7.26 -14.10
C THR A 532 -6.41 -6.26 -13.71
N LYS A 533 -6.71 -4.96 -13.76
CA LYS A 533 -5.88 -3.87 -13.26
C LYS A 533 -6.80 -2.78 -12.67
N PRO A 534 -6.80 -2.47 -11.36
CA PRO A 534 -6.05 -3.05 -10.24
C PRO A 534 -6.83 -4.09 -9.42
N ALA A 535 -8.14 -4.29 -9.66
CA ALA A 535 -8.91 -5.26 -8.89
C ALA A 535 -10.32 -5.55 -9.46
N PHE A 536 -10.67 -6.84 -9.61
CA PHE A 536 -12.07 -7.29 -9.76
C PHE A 536 -12.86 -7.02 -8.47
N ASP A 537 -13.93 -6.22 -8.57
CA ASP A 537 -14.87 -5.88 -7.49
C ASP A 537 -16.31 -6.23 -7.95
N PRO A 538 -16.81 -7.47 -7.68
CA PRO A 538 -18.09 -7.93 -8.21
C PRO A 538 -19.29 -7.20 -7.64
N GLU A 539 -19.28 -6.78 -6.38
CA GLU A 539 -20.41 -6.07 -5.77
C GLU A 539 -20.54 -4.65 -6.30
N PHE A 540 -19.43 -3.94 -6.54
CA PHE A 540 -19.47 -2.62 -7.19
C PHE A 540 -19.87 -2.77 -8.66
N ALA A 541 -19.37 -3.79 -9.36
CA ALA A 541 -19.77 -4.09 -10.74
C ALA A 541 -21.27 -4.39 -10.84
N GLN A 542 -21.82 -5.19 -9.93
CA GLN A 542 -23.24 -5.51 -9.89
C GLN A 542 -24.09 -4.26 -9.70
N LEU A 543 -23.69 -3.38 -8.78
CA LEU A 543 -24.40 -2.13 -8.50
C LEU A 543 -24.52 -1.25 -9.74
N LEU A 544 -23.43 -1.08 -10.49
CA LEU A 544 -23.43 -0.32 -11.74
C LEU A 544 -24.22 -1.03 -12.84
N TYR A 545 -24.09 -2.35 -12.96
CA TYR A 545 -24.82 -3.15 -13.94
C TYR A 545 -26.35 -3.07 -13.74
N ASP A 546 -26.81 -3.25 -12.50
CA ASP A 546 -28.23 -3.15 -12.15
C ASP A 546 -28.79 -1.73 -12.39
N ALA A 547 -27.92 -0.73 -12.34
CA ALA A 547 -28.23 0.66 -12.66
C ALA A 547 -28.25 0.98 -14.16
N GLY A 548 -27.95 0.00 -15.02
CA GLY A 548 -27.98 0.15 -16.48
C GLY A 548 -26.62 0.46 -17.13
N ALA A 549 -25.49 0.26 -16.44
CA ALA A 549 -24.19 0.32 -17.08
C ALA A 549 -24.07 -0.72 -18.21
N ASP A 550 -23.53 -0.31 -19.35
CA ASP A 550 -23.36 -1.20 -20.50
C ASP A 550 -22.12 -2.10 -20.33
N ILE A 551 -22.36 -3.37 -20.02
CA ILE A 551 -21.31 -4.37 -19.85
C ILE A 551 -20.44 -4.56 -21.11
N ASN A 552 -20.96 -4.27 -22.28
CA ASN A 552 -20.31 -4.47 -23.58
C ASN A 552 -19.71 -3.19 -24.16
N HIS A 553 -19.61 -2.13 -23.35
CA HIS A 553 -19.11 -0.84 -23.79
C HIS A 553 -17.67 -0.89 -24.27
N GLN A 554 -17.41 -0.13 -25.34
CA GLN A 554 -16.08 0.12 -25.85
C GLN A 554 -15.58 1.46 -25.33
N ASN A 555 -14.46 1.44 -24.59
CA ASN A 555 -13.91 2.65 -24.01
C ASN A 555 -13.36 3.61 -25.08
N ARG A 556 -13.00 4.83 -24.68
CA ARG A 556 -12.45 5.84 -25.61
C ARG A 556 -11.14 5.44 -26.28
N TYR A 557 -10.40 4.48 -25.72
CA TYR A 557 -9.18 3.93 -26.31
C TYR A 557 -9.47 2.83 -27.34
N GLY A 558 -10.74 2.42 -27.47
CA GLY A 558 -11.16 1.34 -28.33
C GLY A 558 -11.08 -0.03 -27.71
N ASP A 559 -10.69 -0.13 -26.44
CA ASP A 559 -10.59 -1.40 -25.73
C ASP A 559 -11.99 -1.81 -25.23
N VAL A 560 -12.23 -3.12 -25.19
CA VAL A 560 -13.46 -3.72 -24.67
C VAL A 560 -13.14 -4.52 -23.42
N ALA A 561 -14.09 -4.59 -22.49
CA ALA A 561 -13.88 -5.24 -21.18
C ALA A 561 -13.35 -6.68 -21.30
N ALA A 562 -13.87 -7.46 -22.26
CA ALA A 562 -13.42 -8.83 -22.53
C ALA A 562 -11.90 -8.94 -22.82
N ASN A 563 -11.34 -7.99 -23.56
CA ASN A 563 -9.92 -7.96 -23.91
C ASN A 563 -9.07 -7.49 -22.73
N GLU A 564 -9.55 -6.51 -21.98
CA GLU A 564 -8.91 -6.01 -20.77
C GLU A 564 -8.83 -7.09 -19.69
N ILE A 565 -9.90 -7.86 -19.48
CA ILE A 565 -9.93 -9.02 -18.56
C ILE A 565 -8.82 -10.02 -18.90
N CYS A 566 -8.66 -10.36 -20.18
CA CYS A 566 -7.72 -11.38 -20.63
C CYS A 566 -6.27 -10.90 -20.78
N THR A 567 -6.03 -9.58 -20.68
CA THR A 567 -4.70 -8.98 -20.79
C THR A 567 -3.94 -9.05 -19.46
N VAL A 568 -3.65 -10.28 -19.02
CA VAL A 568 -2.96 -10.58 -17.77
C VAL A 568 -1.44 -10.56 -17.96
N TRP A 569 -0.69 -9.83 -17.12
CA TRP A 569 0.79 -9.76 -17.20
C TRP A 569 1.51 -10.60 -16.15
N ASP A 570 0.80 -10.98 -15.09
CA ASP A 570 1.28 -11.72 -13.92
C ASP A 570 0.48 -13.01 -13.72
N ARG A 571 1.16 -14.15 -13.55
CA ARG A 571 0.54 -15.47 -13.37
C ARG A 571 -0.39 -15.53 -12.17
N ARG A 572 -0.11 -14.76 -11.12
CA ARG A 572 -0.92 -14.73 -9.89
C ARG A 572 -2.32 -14.17 -10.12
N ASN A 573 -2.52 -13.38 -11.19
CA ASN A 573 -3.80 -12.75 -11.50
C ASN A 573 -4.69 -13.61 -12.41
N VAL A 574 -4.20 -14.76 -12.90
CA VAL A 574 -4.97 -15.64 -13.80
C VAL A 574 -6.26 -16.17 -13.14
N PRO A 575 -6.27 -16.64 -11.88
CA PRO A 575 -7.51 -17.07 -11.22
C PRO A 575 -8.54 -15.93 -11.12
N ARG A 576 -8.09 -14.73 -10.77
CA ARG A 576 -8.95 -13.55 -10.69
C ARG A 576 -9.52 -13.12 -12.05
N ALA A 577 -8.70 -13.20 -13.10
CA ALA A 577 -9.14 -12.95 -14.47
C ALA A 577 -10.20 -13.97 -14.93
N ALA A 578 -10.06 -15.23 -14.50
CA ALA A 578 -11.04 -16.28 -14.78
C ALA A 578 -12.38 -15.97 -14.09
N GLU A 579 -12.37 -15.59 -12.81
CA GLU A 579 -13.57 -15.18 -12.07
C GLU A 579 -14.27 -13.99 -12.74
N ALA A 580 -13.52 -12.95 -13.09
CA ALA A 580 -14.06 -11.78 -13.77
C ALA A 580 -14.63 -12.11 -15.16
N LEU A 581 -13.96 -12.99 -15.93
CA LEU A 581 -14.44 -13.43 -17.23
C LEU A 581 -15.73 -14.23 -17.11
N THR A 582 -15.82 -15.13 -16.13
CA THR A 582 -17.03 -15.90 -15.85
C THR A 582 -18.18 -14.97 -15.44
N TRP A 583 -17.93 -14.00 -14.55
CA TRP A 583 -18.92 -13.01 -14.17
C TRP A 583 -19.38 -12.17 -15.36
N PHE A 584 -18.44 -11.70 -16.19
CA PHE A 584 -18.75 -10.94 -17.40
C PHE A 584 -19.70 -11.71 -18.33
N LEU A 585 -19.39 -12.98 -18.60
CA LEU A 585 -20.22 -13.84 -19.46
C LEU A 585 -21.60 -14.13 -18.85
N SER A 586 -21.70 -14.32 -17.53
CA SER A 586 -22.99 -14.56 -16.87
C SER A 586 -23.93 -13.35 -16.92
N HIS A 587 -23.38 -12.15 -17.13
CA HIS A 587 -24.13 -10.89 -17.21
C HIS A 587 -24.33 -10.38 -18.65
N GLY A 588 -24.18 -11.27 -19.64
CA GLY A 588 -24.41 -10.94 -21.05
C GLY A 588 -23.22 -10.28 -21.77
N GLY A 589 -22.04 -10.36 -21.17
CA GLY A 589 -20.79 -9.96 -21.80
C GLY A 589 -20.48 -10.77 -23.06
N ASN A 590 -20.01 -10.09 -24.10
CA ASN A 590 -19.75 -10.68 -25.41
C ASN A 590 -18.25 -10.62 -25.76
N VAL A 591 -17.62 -11.79 -25.80
CA VAL A 591 -16.19 -11.96 -26.13
C VAL A 591 -15.85 -11.79 -27.62
N ASP A 592 -16.87 -11.67 -28.49
CA ASP A 592 -16.71 -11.50 -29.94
C ASP A 592 -16.68 -10.04 -30.37
N ILE A 593 -16.94 -9.11 -29.45
CA ILE A 593 -16.83 -7.68 -29.75
C ILE A 593 -15.36 -7.39 -30.06
N LYS A 594 -15.14 -6.78 -31.23
CA LYS A 594 -13.82 -6.40 -31.69
C LYS A 594 -13.44 -5.07 -31.05
N GLU A 595 -12.25 -5.04 -30.48
CA GLU A 595 -11.61 -3.77 -30.14
C GLU A 595 -11.25 -2.97 -31.40
N ASN A 596 -10.78 -1.74 -31.23
CA ASN A 596 -10.56 -0.82 -32.35
C ASN A 596 -9.51 -1.29 -33.36
N GLU A 597 -8.59 -2.17 -32.98
CA GLU A 597 -7.61 -2.83 -33.84
C GLU A 597 -8.12 -4.15 -34.46
N GLY A 598 -9.39 -4.51 -34.21
CA GLY A 598 -10.08 -5.63 -34.84
C GLY A 598 -9.89 -6.99 -34.14
N LEU A 599 -9.28 -7.00 -32.96
CA LEU A 599 -9.04 -8.20 -32.16
C LEU A 599 -10.23 -8.52 -31.24
N THR A 600 -10.66 -9.78 -31.27
CA THR A 600 -11.60 -10.35 -30.28
C THR A 600 -10.82 -10.94 -29.11
N CYS A 601 -11.51 -11.21 -28.00
CA CYS A 601 -10.90 -11.77 -26.79
C CYS A 601 -10.22 -13.12 -27.05
N GLY A 602 -10.87 -14.02 -27.79
CA GLY A 602 -10.26 -15.29 -28.20
C GLY A 602 -9.00 -15.10 -29.05
N ARG A 603 -9.01 -14.14 -29.99
CA ARG A 603 -7.83 -13.86 -30.83
C ARG A 603 -6.68 -13.23 -30.03
N GLN A 604 -7.00 -12.39 -29.04
CA GLN A 604 -6.03 -11.78 -28.14
C GLN A 604 -5.30 -12.83 -27.28
N LEU A 605 -6.00 -13.87 -26.81
CA LEU A 605 -5.39 -14.99 -26.09
C LEU A 605 -4.39 -15.77 -26.96
N LEU A 606 -4.66 -15.89 -28.27
CA LEU A 606 -3.82 -16.60 -29.23
C LEU A 606 -2.59 -15.79 -29.69
N THR A 607 -2.72 -14.48 -29.90
CA THR A 607 -1.60 -13.61 -30.30
C THR A 607 -0.55 -13.45 -29.18
N THR A 608 -0.95 -13.67 -27.93
CA THR A 608 -0.10 -13.53 -26.74
C THR A 608 0.52 -14.86 -26.26
N ALA A 609 0.46 -15.91 -27.10
CA ALA A 609 0.80 -17.30 -26.81
C ALA A 609 2.28 -17.59 -26.46
N THR A 610 3.16 -16.59 -26.44
CA THR A 610 4.55 -16.72 -25.96
C THR A 610 4.65 -17.00 -24.45
N LYS A 611 3.54 -16.95 -23.70
CA LYS A 611 3.48 -17.25 -22.26
C LYS A 611 2.41 -18.32 -21.94
N LYS A 612 2.76 -19.59 -22.14
CA LYS A 612 1.89 -20.78 -22.00
C LYS A 612 1.04 -20.85 -20.71
N TRP A 613 1.52 -20.27 -19.61
CA TRP A 613 0.80 -20.24 -18.33
C TRP A 613 -0.46 -19.34 -18.31
N ARG A 614 -0.61 -18.40 -19.26
CA ARG A 614 -1.81 -17.53 -19.40
C ARG A 614 -2.93 -18.21 -20.16
N VAL A 615 -2.56 -19.05 -21.12
CA VAL A 615 -3.46 -19.54 -22.17
C VAL A 615 -4.42 -20.59 -21.60
N GLY A 616 -3.95 -21.50 -20.74
CA GLY A 616 -4.76 -22.66 -20.31
C GLY A 616 -6.14 -22.34 -19.72
N THR A 617 -6.20 -21.54 -18.65
CA THR A 617 -7.45 -21.32 -17.90
C THR A 617 -8.43 -20.42 -18.64
N LEU A 618 -7.96 -19.29 -19.20
CA LEU A 618 -8.83 -18.31 -19.85
C LEU A 618 -9.31 -18.78 -21.22
N THR A 619 -8.45 -19.46 -21.99
CA THR A 619 -8.87 -20.06 -23.27
C THR A 619 -9.95 -21.10 -23.06
N LYS A 620 -9.85 -21.91 -22.00
CA LYS A 620 -10.89 -22.89 -21.68
C LYS A 620 -12.25 -22.24 -21.42
N ILE A 621 -12.30 -21.12 -20.70
CA ILE A 621 -13.55 -20.39 -20.43
C ILE A 621 -14.17 -19.83 -21.73
N VAL A 622 -13.33 -19.26 -22.60
CA VAL A 622 -13.78 -18.76 -23.91
C VAL A 622 -14.28 -19.89 -24.80
N GLU A 623 -13.57 -21.03 -24.85
CA GLU A 623 -13.98 -22.22 -25.61
C GLU A 623 -15.28 -22.82 -25.07
N GLU A 624 -15.44 -22.90 -23.74
CA GLU A 624 -16.67 -23.38 -23.09
C GLU A 624 -17.87 -22.47 -23.44
N GLU A 625 -17.67 -21.15 -23.48
CA GLU A 625 -18.69 -20.21 -23.92
C GLU A 625 -18.98 -20.32 -25.42
N ASP A 626 -17.98 -20.49 -26.27
CA ASP A 626 -18.17 -20.77 -27.70
C ASP A 626 -19.05 -22.01 -27.92
N GLU A 627 -18.78 -23.10 -27.19
CA GLU A 627 -19.59 -24.32 -27.25
C GLU A 627 -20.99 -24.14 -26.64
N ARG A 628 -21.14 -23.35 -25.58
CA ARG A 628 -22.44 -22.96 -25.03
C ARG A 628 -23.27 -22.18 -26.06
N ARG A 629 -22.67 -21.21 -26.75
CA ARG A 629 -23.32 -20.41 -27.80
C ARG A 629 -23.67 -21.24 -29.03
N LYS A 630 -22.79 -22.15 -29.46
CA LYS A 630 -23.08 -23.13 -30.53
C LYS A 630 -24.27 -24.02 -30.18
N ARG A 631 -24.32 -24.56 -28.95
CA ARG A 631 -25.46 -25.36 -28.46
C ARG A 631 -26.76 -24.55 -28.42
N ARG A 632 -26.70 -23.31 -27.93
CA ARG A 632 -27.87 -22.39 -27.93
C ARG A 632 -28.36 -22.12 -29.36
N ASN A 633 -27.47 -21.83 -30.29
CA ASN A 633 -27.81 -21.60 -31.69
C ASN A 633 -28.33 -22.86 -32.39
N GLN A 634 -27.79 -24.05 -32.07
CA GLN A 634 -28.32 -25.33 -32.56
C GLN A 634 -29.70 -25.64 -31.99
N SER A 635 -29.95 -25.33 -30.70
CA SER A 635 -31.27 -25.49 -30.07
C SER A 635 -32.32 -24.49 -30.58
N GLN A 636 -31.90 -23.30 -31.04
CA GLN A 636 -32.76 -22.33 -31.71
C GLN A 636 -32.94 -22.61 -33.21
N ALA A 637 -32.04 -23.39 -33.81
CA ALA A 637 -32.09 -23.80 -35.22
C ALA A 637 -32.82 -25.15 -35.44
N ASP A 638 -33.22 -25.85 -34.38
CA ASP A 638 -34.09 -27.03 -34.46
C ASP A 638 -35.55 -26.58 -34.70
N PRO A 639 -36.12 -26.78 -35.91
CA PRO A 639 -37.48 -26.34 -36.22
C PRO A 639 -38.54 -27.17 -35.47
N SER A 640 -38.17 -28.27 -34.80
CA SER A 640 -39.12 -29.19 -34.19
C SER A 640 -39.71 -28.68 -32.86
N SER A 641 -39.12 -27.66 -32.22
CA SER A 641 -39.66 -27.05 -31.00
C SER A 641 -40.75 -26.00 -31.25
N SER A 642 -41.04 -25.67 -32.51
CA SER A 642 -42.09 -24.71 -32.90
C SER A 642 -43.51 -25.31 -32.97
N ASN A 643 -43.65 -26.63 -32.76
CA ASN A 643 -44.94 -27.34 -32.88
C ASN A 643 -45.65 -27.68 -31.55
N TRP A 644 -45.11 -27.27 -30.39
CA TRP A 644 -45.74 -27.58 -29.11
C TRP A 644 -46.87 -26.61 -28.73
N LEU A 645 -46.89 -25.40 -29.29
CA LEU A 645 -47.92 -24.38 -29.04
C LEU A 645 -49.18 -24.53 -29.92
N SER A 646 -49.17 -25.42 -30.91
CA SER A 646 -50.28 -25.60 -31.86
C SER A 646 -51.18 -26.82 -31.58
N SER A 647 -50.93 -27.58 -30.50
CA SER A 647 -51.60 -28.88 -30.28
C SER A 647 -52.20 -29.09 -28.88
N ASN A 648 -52.32 -28.06 -28.04
CA ASN A 648 -52.92 -28.19 -26.70
C ASN A 648 -53.95 -27.08 -26.38
N PRO A 649 -55.28 -27.37 -26.37
CA PRO A 649 -56.33 -26.35 -26.14
C PRO A 649 -56.45 -25.82 -24.70
N ALA A 650 -55.58 -26.22 -23.76
CA ALA A 650 -55.70 -25.84 -22.35
C ALA A 650 -54.86 -24.61 -21.93
N ALA A 651 -54.07 -24.01 -22.82
CA ALA A 651 -53.18 -22.88 -22.49
C ALA A 651 -53.71 -21.49 -22.93
N LEU A 652 -55.01 -21.38 -23.22
CA LEU A 652 -55.69 -20.15 -23.67
C LEU A 652 -56.75 -19.69 -22.66
N SER A 653 -56.39 -19.60 -21.37
CA SER A 653 -57.25 -18.95 -20.37
C SER A 653 -56.52 -18.21 -19.23
N ALA A 654 -55.21 -17.93 -19.36
CA ALA A 654 -54.46 -17.19 -18.33
C ALA A 654 -53.94 -15.81 -18.78
N SER A 655 -54.09 -15.44 -20.05
CA SER A 655 -53.56 -14.18 -20.60
C SER A 655 -54.59 -13.05 -20.73
N THR A 656 -55.77 -13.17 -20.10
CA THR A 656 -56.87 -12.19 -20.24
C THR A 656 -57.45 -11.68 -18.92
N LEU A 657 -56.72 -11.79 -17.80
CA LEU A 657 -57.20 -11.31 -16.50
C LEU A 657 -56.22 -10.39 -15.73
N LEU A 658 -55.21 -9.82 -16.39
CA LEU A 658 -54.24 -8.91 -15.76
C LEU A 658 -54.12 -7.53 -16.44
N CYS A 659 -55.16 -7.11 -17.17
CA CYS A 659 -55.21 -5.77 -17.80
C CYS A 659 -56.30 -4.83 -17.26
N ASP A 660 -57.11 -5.23 -16.28
CA ASP A 660 -58.05 -4.30 -15.65
C ASP A 660 -57.94 -4.39 -14.12
N ILE A 661 -57.97 -3.22 -13.48
CA ILE A 661 -57.74 -2.93 -12.05
C ILE A 661 -56.29 -2.55 -11.69
N PHE A 662 -55.81 -1.45 -12.29
CA PHE A 662 -54.95 -0.52 -11.56
C PHE A 662 -55.48 0.90 -11.75
N LEU A 663 -56.47 1.26 -10.93
CA LEU A 663 -56.85 2.64 -10.67
C LEU A 663 -57.48 2.72 -9.26
N PHE A 664 -57.02 3.72 -8.49
CA PHE A 664 -57.54 4.27 -7.22
C PHE A 664 -56.89 3.89 -5.87
N VAL A 665 -56.04 4.83 -5.42
CA VAL A 665 -56.03 5.54 -4.10
C VAL A 665 -55.25 4.96 -2.91
N PHE A 666 -54.07 5.59 -2.68
CA PHE A 666 -53.72 6.51 -1.58
C PHE A 666 -54.04 6.18 -0.10
N VAL A 667 -53.04 6.48 0.75
CA VAL A 667 -53.03 6.94 2.16
C VAL A 667 -52.41 5.99 3.21
N ALA A 668 -51.29 6.48 3.78
CA ALA A 668 -50.74 6.39 5.14
C ALA A 668 -51.06 5.20 6.07
N ALA A 669 -50.04 4.71 6.78
CA ALA A 669 -49.81 5.01 8.21
C ALA A 669 -48.87 3.98 8.88
N GLU A 670 -48.23 4.44 9.94
CA GLU A 670 -47.36 3.73 10.89
C GLU A 670 -48.11 2.70 11.78
N GLU A 671 -47.30 1.95 12.54
CA GLU A 671 -47.57 1.29 13.84
C GLU A 671 -47.95 -0.21 13.95
N MET A 672 -47.14 -0.86 14.80
CA MET A 672 -47.46 -1.88 15.82
C MET A 672 -47.71 -3.37 15.49
N ASP A 673 -46.89 -4.17 16.18
CA ASP A 673 -47.20 -5.33 17.03
C ASP A 673 -47.80 -6.64 16.48
N SER A 674 -47.00 -7.69 16.71
CA SER A 674 -47.41 -9.00 17.24
C SER A 674 -48.09 -10.05 16.32
N LEU A 675 -47.35 -11.16 16.19
CA LEU A 675 -47.73 -12.57 16.38
C LEU A 675 -48.88 -13.23 15.56
N THR A 676 -48.49 -14.35 14.92
CA THR A 676 -49.17 -15.67 14.85
C THR A 676 -49.83 -16.10 13.52
N ILE A 677 -49.09 -16.96 12.79
CA ILE A 677 -49.43 -18.28 12.20
C ILE A 677 -50.90 -18.55 11.83
N VAL A 678 -51.17 -18.92 10.55
CA VAL A 678 -51.79 -20.21 10.14
C VAL A 678 -51.42 -20.50 8.67
N THR A 679 -50.78 -21.63 8.40
CA THR A 679 -50.64 -22.22 7.05
C THR A 679 -51.67 -23.34 6.87
N PHE A 680 -52.38 -23.33 5.74
CA PHE A 680 -53.20 -24.45 5.27
C PHE A 680 -52.57 -25.08 4.03
N SER A 681 -52.49 -26.41 4.06
CA SER A 681 -52.05 -27.30 2.99
C SER A 681 -53.11 -27.47 1.91
N THR A 682 -52.69 -27.75 0.67
CA THR A 682 -53.37 -28.74 -0.19
C THR A 682 -52.39 -29.46 -1.11
N SER A 683 -52.60 -30.77 -1.15
CA SER A 683 -51.93 -31.82 -1.91
C SER A 683 -52.49 -31.99 -3.32
N SER A 684 -51.71 -32.54 -4.25
CA SER A 684 -52.19 -33.55 -5.21
C SER A 684 -51.05 -34.35 -5.86
N SER A 685 -51.17 -35.68 -5.73
CA SER A 685 -50.55 -36.81 -6.45
C SER A 685 -50.72 -36.72 -7.99
N THR A 686 -50.01 -37.41 -8.90
CA THR A 686 -49.56 -38.81 -9.10
C THR A 686 -48.42 -38.77 -10.16
N GLU A 687 -47.43 -39.67 -10.26
CA GLU A 687 -47.48 -41.08 -10.70
C GLU A 687 -46.14 -41.79 -10.40
N GLU A 688 -46.23 -43.11 -10.20
CA GLU A 688 -45.17 -44.05 -9.86
C GLU A 688 -44.28 -44.44 -11.06
N THR A 689 -43.00 -44.69 -10.81
CA THR A 689 -42.27 -45.77 -11.50
C THR A 689 -41.22 -46.35 -10.56
N SER A 690 -41.38 -47.64 -10.28
CA SER A 690 -40.57 -48.46 -9.38
C SER A 690 -39.27 -48.92 -10.03
N MET A 691 -38.15 -48.78 -9.33
CA MET A 691 -37.02 -49.73 -9.43
C MET A 691 -36.52 -50.07 -8.03
N THR A 692 -36.60 -51.35 -7.71
CA THR A 692 -36.23 -52.03 -6.48
C THR A 692 -34.73 -52.36 -6.46
N TYR A 693 -34.07 -52.16 -5.31
CA TYR A 693 -32.85 -52.88 -4.92
C TYR A 693 -32.89 -53.14 -3.39
N PRO A 694 -32.24 -54.22 -2.90
CA PRO A 694 -32.61 -54.96 -1.68
C PRO A 694 -32.03 -54.38 -0.38
N PRO A 695 -32.52 -54.83 0.80
CA PRO A 695 -32.16 -54.24 2.10
C PRO A 695 -31.08 -55.03 2.88
N MET A 696 -30.47 -54.28 3.82
CA MET A 696 -29.85 -54.68 5.09
C MET A 696 -28.48 -55.38 5.06
N ASP A 697 -27.50 -54.81 5.76
CA ASP A 697 -27.26 -55.22 7.16
C ASP A 697 -26.52 -54.13 7.97
N GLU A 698 -27.03 -53.94 9.19
CA GLU A 698 -26.48 -53.18 10.31
C GLU A 698 -25.38 -53.98 11.01
N GLU A 699 -24.35 -53.33 11.57
CA GLU A 699 -24.11 -53.37 13.03
C GLU A 699 -22.84 -52.60 13.49
N SER A 700 -22.97 -52.10 14.73
CA SER A 700 -21.94 -51.62 15.68
C SER A 700 -21.63 -50.12 15.76
N ALA A 701 -22.64 -49.39 16.27
CA ALA A 701 -22.65 -48.66 17.55
C ALA A 701 -21.38 -47.93 18.06
N GLY A 702 -21.55 -46.64 18.39
CA GLY A 702 -20.63 -45.89 19.27
C GLY A 702 -20.83 -44.37 19.30
N THR A 703 -21.96 -43.92 19.86
CA THR A 703 -22.28 -42.60 20.48
C THR A 703 -21.12 -41.59 20.68
N GLY A 704 -21.20 -40.27 20.47
CA GLY A 704 -22.28 -39.35 20.11
C GLY A 704 -21.91 -37.89 20.49
N GLY A 705 -22.31 -36.94 19.63
CA GLY A 705 -22.52 -35.50 19.90
C GLY A 705 -21.27 -34.60 20.01
N PHE A 706 -21.12 -33.44 19.36
CA PHE A 706 -22.00 -32.60 18.54
C PHE A 706 -21.09 -31.81 17.57
N SER A 707 -21.53 -31.58 16.32
CA SER A 707 -20.94 -30.58 15.43
C SER A 707 -22.03 -29.94 14.58
N TYR A 708 -22.21 -28.64 14.75
CA TYR A 708 -23.03 -27.80 13.88
C TYR A 708 -22.20 -27.44 12.63
N CYS A 709 -22.71 -27.85 11.48
CA CYS A 709 -22.35 -27.32 10.17
C CYS A 709 -23.38 -26.25 9.83
N VAL A 710 -22.95 -25.00 9.66
CA VAL A 710 -23.75 -23.96 9.01
C VAL A 710 -23.14 -23.75 7.63
N ILE A 711 -24.04 -23.86 6.66
CA ILE A 711 -23.87 -23.69 5.23
C ILE A 711 -23.68 -22.21 4.91
N ALA A 712 -22.73 -21.96 4.00
CA ALA A 712 -22.55 -20.86 3.05
C ALA A 712 -22.93 -19.43 3.48
#